data_AF-R6JNE3-F1
#
_entry.id   AF-R6JNE3-F1
#
_cell.length_a   1.000
_cell.length_b   1.000
_cell.length_c   1.000
_cell.angle_alpha   90.00
_cell.angle_beta   90.00
_cell.angle_gamma   90.00
#
_symmetry.space_group_name_H-M   'P 1'
#
loop_
_entity.id
_entity.type
_entity.pdbx_description
1 polymer ?
#
loop_
_entity_poly.entity_id
_entity_poly.type
_entity_poly.pdbx_seq_one_letter_code
_entity_poly.pdbx_strand_id
1 'polypeptide(L)'
;MQKKIYTVATAHLDTIWSWDFETTVSRYIYNTLVDNFALFQKYPTYHFNFEGSYRYELMEEYYPELYAKMRDYIAQGRWSVCGSAFENGDVNVPSPEALFRNILYGNRYFEKKFGKRSVDIYLPDCFGFGWALPSIIAHANLMGFTTQKLGWGGAYGIPFDIGVWQGPDGAQVLASLNPHDYYFTLKKLRDWDFVQQKLDENEKYDLNSTMIFHGIGDRGGAPKEASVAFVEQEINKNKDSDVQVLASGADDLFRDLNAQLTPEQKAKLPRWETELVMQNHGVGGYTSRAVGKRWNRRCQELADMAERSGVVADYLGTAHYNKEAMELNWKRTIAHQFHDDLPGTSVQRAYRRSWNDYGMAMNGFAGELTQAAGSVGSLLKTDFCAGTPVTVFNSLEVARTDAVTLELPHWPKACARVYDPKGREVKSQVNRYENGTAELVFVATVPALGFAVYDVRPSDVPCRLRGSLSISGENQMENQKYIVRLNKKGNITSILDKEMDEQELLSEPISLGLFKYTGSKPWPAWEMNYKEANKDPDRLPNPVTVTIQEKGPARVSFCVEQKDGDSTFKNIIALTDGGSRVEVYSEIEWRSLHTMAKNKFAFACTNPEATFDLGLGAIRRGNMTEKLFEVPAQNWVDLTDKNGDWGVSVLSECKYGWDKYKDNTLRMTVLHSPVRNYRIDSMQSMMDLGLNRYSYALFSHKGQVGADTQNQARAFLQPLTGYVEPKHPGVLGTAYSFGNVSHPQVVLRAMKFAEDGDEIVVRLNEGAGTPVEHYALRLGAGVAEARELFASEEEKGPATVKDGCLVTDFTPYQIRTFALRLQPAAQVGHAAKATPLTLPMNVQLITKQGEQGELPLSIPAERIGDQVTAAGIPFAIAKDGKNALRLAGQTLTLKKDTRRLALLLSADSNRILDFTVGGKTVPCSVLSRTRRFASWDLYDLHETAHIQEGQLGYVSTHSHNADGTDAIAKELYFYILILNVQGGDTVVLPRDEETLVLAATELNTVAVPCATPLYDRVEDRPFDYTMRLGDKLRYLRMKLPWYMGDKGRYFSCYNRGRERE
;
A
#
# COMPACT_ATOMS: atom_id res chain seq x y z
N MET A 1 -30.53 -27.28 22.05
CA MET A 1 -30.28 -25.92 22.62
C MET A 1 -31.46 -25.03 22.25
N GLN A 2 -31.72 -23.92 22.97
CA GLN A 2 -32.76 -22.97 22.54
C GLN A 2 -32.34 -22.29 21.23
N LYS A 3 -33.26 -22.06 20.28
CA LYS A 3 -32.95 -21.36 19.02
C LYS A 3 -32.62 -19.89 19.30
N LYS A 4 -31.65 -19.28 18.63
CA LYS A 4 -31.24 -17.87 18.81
C LYS A 4 -31.14 -17.13 17.46
N ILE A 5 -31.64 -15.91 17.42
CA ILE A 5 -31.53 -14.98 16.30
C ILE A 5 -30.79 -13.74 16.80
N TYR A 6 -29.56 -13.54 16.31
CA TYR A 6 -28.74 -12.38 16.58
C TYR A 6 -29.12 -11.28 15.59
N THR A 7 -29.73 -10.20 16.08
CA THR A 7 -30.07 -9.02 15.28
C THR A 7 -28.99 -7.98 15.44
N VAL A 8 -28.29 -7.68 14.34
CA VAL A 8 -27.16 -6.74 14.31
C VAL A 8 -27.66 -5.44 13.71
N ALA A 9 -27.87 -4.43 14.57
CA ALA A 9 -28.19 -3.09 14.12
C ALA A 9 -26.91 -2.37 13.67
N THR A 10 -26.86 -1.89 12.43
CA THR A 10 -25.64 -1.29 11.86
C THR A 10 -25.94 -0.07 10.99
N ALA A 11 -24.92 0.77 10.78
CA ALA A 11 -24.89 1.82 9.76
C ALA A 11 -23.55 1.79 9.04
N HIS A 12 -23.53 1.15 7.87
CA HIS A 12 -22.34 1.15 7.01
C HIS A 12 -22.02 2.57 6.56
N LEU A 13 -20.75 3.00 6.68
CA LEU A 13 -20.31 4.34 6.29
C LEU A 13 -19.07 4.26 5.41
N ASP A 14 -19.26 4.62 4.14
CA ASP A 14 -18.17 4.76 3.19
C ASP A 14 -17.37 6.01 3.49
N THR A 15 -16.06 5.85 3.70
CA THR A 15 -15.14 6.98 3.93
C THR A 15 -15.19 7.93 2.74
N ILE A 16 -15.17 7.35 1.53
CA ILE A 16 -15.43 8.02 0.26
C ILE A 16 -16.22 7.07 -0.64
N TRP A 17 -17.09 7.60 -1.50
CA TRP A 17 -17.72 6.82 -2.57
C TRP A 17 -18.34 7.77 -3.58
N SER A 18 -19.62 8.06 -3.40
CA SER A 18 -20.41 9.00 -4.19
C SER A 18 -20.25 10.46 -3.71
N TRP A 19 -19.32 10.67 -2.77
CA TRP A 19 -18.97 11.90 -2.09
C TRP A 19 -17.47 11.90 -1.79
N ASP A 20 -16.97 13.06 -1.40
CA ASP A 20 -15.60 13.28 -0.94
C ASP A 20 -15.49 13.12 0.58
N PHE A 21 -14.25 13.07 1.07
CA PHE A 21 -13.94 12.89 2.47
C PHE A 21 -14.52 14.00 3.36
N GLU A 22 -14.51 15.24 2.87
CA GLU A 22 -15.05 16.43 3.52
C GLU A 22 -16.54 16.26 3.85
N THR A 23 -17.31 15.66 2.93
CA THR A 23 -18.72 15.35 3.17
C THR A 23 -18.88 14.30 4.27
N THR A 24 -18.03 13.27 4.30
CA THR A 24 -18.04 12.24 5.34
C THR A 24 -17.83 12.85 6.71
N VAL A 25 -16.78 13.66 6.86
CA VAL A 25 -16.46 14.35 8.11
C VAL A 25 -17.59 15.30 8.50
N SER A 26 -17.90 16.29 7.66
CA SER A 26 -18.79 17.41 8.03
C SER A 26 -20.26 17.02 8.23
N ARG A 27 -20.71 15.90 7.65
CA ARG A 27 -22.13 15.53 7.63
C ARG A 27 -22.41 14.12 8.10
N TYR A 28 -21.76 13.11 7.53
CA TYR A 28 -22.16 11.72 7.78
C TYR A 28 -21.70 11.21 9.14
N ILE A 29 -20.52 11.61 9.59
CA ILE A 29 -20.08 11.34 10.96
C ILE A 29 -21.01 12.01 11.98
N TYR A 30 -21.30 13.30 11.80
CA TYR A 30 -22.23 14.03 12.65
C TYR A 30 -23.60 13.34 12.76
N ASN A 31 -24.21 12.99 11.62
CA ASN A 31 -25.50 12.30 11.58
C ASN A 31 -25.44 10.93 12.28
N THR A 32 -24.37 10.16 12.07
CA THR A 32 -24.17 8.85 12.72
C THR A 32 -24.18 8.99 14.24
N LEU A 33 -23.53 10.02 14.78
CA LEU A 33 -23.55 10.29 16.22
C LEU A 33 -24.94 10.70 16.71
N VAL A 34 -25.50 11.76 16.13
CA VAL A 34 -26.72 12.41 16.63
C VAL A 34 -27.96 11.53 16.47
N ASP A 35 -28.12 10.87 15.33
CA ASP A 35 -29.30 10.05 15.04
C ASP A 35 -29.37 8.84 15.99
N ASN A 36 -28.22 8.21 16.29
CA ASN A 36 -28.16 7.10 17.23
C ASN A 36 -28.45 7.53 18.68
N PHE A 37 -28.00 8.72 19.10
CA PHE A 37 -28.29 9.21 20.45
C PHE A 37 -29.79 9.35 20.72
N ALA A 38 -30.58 9.75 19.72
CA ALA A 38 -32.03 9.82 19.84
C ALA A 38 -32.67 8.44 20.06
N LEU A 39 -32.18 7.42 19.33
CA LEU A 39 -32.67 6.05 19.48
C LEU A 39 -32.27 5.43 20.82
N PHE A 40 -31.04 5.69 21.31
CA PHE A 40 -30.64 5.19 22.62
C PHE A 40 -31.49 5.74 23.76
N GLN A 41 -31.90 7.02 23.68
CA GLN A 41 -32.77 7.63 24.68
C GLN A 41 -34.16 7.01 24.69
N LYS A 42 -34.66 6.57 23.53
CA LYS A 42 -36.04 6.08 23.38
C LYS A 42 -36.20 4.57 23.61
N TYR A 43 -35.24 3.76 23.19
CA TYR A 43 -35.35 2.30 23.12
C TYR A 43 -34.30 1.62 24.00
N PRO A 44 -34.61 1.22 25.25
CA PRO A 44 -33.63 0.64 26.18
C PRO A 44 -32.87 -0.58 25.66
N THR A 45 -33.49 -1.41 24.82
CA THR A 45 -32.86 -2.61 24.24
C THR A 45 -32.06 -2.32 22.96
N TYR A 46 -32.00 -1.07 22.51
CA TYR A 46 -31.26 -0.72 21.30
C TYR A 46 -29.74 -0.90 21.49
N HIS A 47 -29.16 -1.69 20.60
CA HIS A 47 -27.73 -2.00 20.50
C HIS A 47 -27.27 -1.68 19.08
N PHE A 48 -26.24 -0.82 18.94
CA PHE A 48 -25.72 -0.36 17.65
C PHE A 48 -24.29 -0.86 17.42
N ASN A 49 -23.97 -1.20 16.17
CA ASN A 49 -22.66 -1.68 15.75
C ASN A 49 -22.06 -0.74 14.71
N PHE A 50 -20.83 -0.27 14.96
CA PHE A 50 -20.15 0.64 14.06
C PHE A 50 -18.68 0.28 13.88
N GLU A 51 -18.31 0.15 12.62
CA GLU A 51 -17.07 -0.45 12.11
C GLU A 51 -16.01 0.60 11.77
N GLY A 52 -14.74 0.19 11.73
CA GLY A 52 -13.62 1.01 11.25
C GLY A 52 -13.15 2.09 12.23
N SER A 53 -12.06 1.83 12.96
CA SER A 53 -11.56 2.77 13.98
C SER A 53 -11.15 4.14 13.44
N TYR A 54 -10.85 4.27 12.15
CA TYR A 54 -10.55 5.55 11.50
C TYR A 54 -11.70 6.55 11.65
N ARG A 55 -12.96 6.12 11.54
CA ARG A 55 -14.10 7.03 11.75
C ARG A 55 -14.18 7.51 13.19
N TYR A 56 -13.78 6.69 14.16
CA TYR A 56 -13.72 7.09 15.56
C TYR A 56 -12.60 8.11 15.81
N GLU A 57 -11.44 7.97 15.15
CA GLU A 57 -10.39 9.00 15.17
C GLU A 57 -10.91 10.33 14.60
N LEU A 58 -11.68 10.29 13.51
CA LEU A 58 -12.30 11.50 12.94
C LEU A 58 -13.39 12.09 13.85
N MET A 59 -14.16 11.26 14.55
CA MET A 59 -15.13 11.71 15.55
C MET A 59 -14.42 12.41 16.73
N GLU A 60 -13.30 11.84 17.19
CA GLU A 60 -12.48 12.44 18.25
C GLU A 60 -11.88 13.78 17.81
N GLU A 61 -11.40 13.85 16.56
CA GLU A 61 -10.78 15.04 15.99
C GLU A 61 -11.77 16.18 15.75
N TYR A 62 -12.90 15.92 15.08
CA TYR A 62 -13.81 16.98 14.62
C TYR A 62 -15.05 17.19 15.50
N TYR A 63 -15.37 16.23 16.38
CA TYR A 63 -16.58 16.28 17.21
C TYR A 63 -16.31 15.86 18.67
N PRO A 64 -15.33 16.45 19.38
CA PRO A 64 -14.87 15.96 20.69
C PRO A 64 -15.98 15.86 21.75
N GLU A 65 -16.94 16.79 21.77
CA GLU A 65 -18.07 16.74 22.70
C GLU A 65 -19.04 15.58 22.40
N LEU A 66 -19.37 15.36 21.12
CA LEU A 66 -20.24 14.25 20.72
C LEU A 66 -19.52 12.90 20.87
N TYR A 67 -18.21 12.86 20.62
CA TYR A 67 -17.36 11.71 20.87
C TYR A 67 -17.37 11.30 22.34
N ALA A 68 -17.30 12.26 23.27
CA ALA A 68 -17.42 11.98 24.70
C ALA A 68 -18.78 11.32 25.04
N LYS A 69 -19.88 11.82 24.47
CA LYS A 69 -21.21 11.21 24.65
C LYS A 69 -21.32 9.81 24.03
N MET A 70 -20.70 9.57 22.87
CA MET A 70 -20.62 8.25 22.26
C MET A 70 -19.87 7.27 23.17
N ARG A 71 -18.76 7.70 23.80
CA ARG A 71 -18.00 6.87 24.76
C ARG A 71 -18.85 6.40 25.92
N ASP A 72 -19.78 7.21 26.41
CA ASP A 72 -20.71 6.80 27.47
C ASP A 72 -21.61 5.64 27.03
N TYR A 73 -22.08 5.64 25.78
CA TYR A 73 -22.88 4.52 25.23
C TYR A 73 -22.06 3.26 24.97
N ILE A 74 -20.77 3.40 24.62
CA ILE A 74 -19.84 2.27 24.53
C ILE A 74 -19.61 1.66 25.92
N ALA A 75 -19.42 2.49 26.95
CA ALA A 75 -19.25 2.04 28.33
C ALA A 75 -20.51 1.32 28.85
N GLN A 76 -21.70 1.77 28.46
CA GLN A 76 -22.99 1.12 28.74
C GLN A 76 -23.21 -0.18 27.95
N GLY A 77 -22.34 -0.51 26.99
CA GLY A 77 -22.49 -1.71 26.14
C GLY A 77 -23.60 -1.59 25.10
N ARG A 78 -24.06 -0.37 24.78
CA ARG A 78 -25.14 -0.12 23.81
C ARG A 78 -24.61 0.27 22.43
N TRP A 79 -23.37 0.73 22.37
CA TRP A 79 -22.60 0.94 21.15
C TRP A 79 -21.42 -0.03 21.13
N SER A 80 -21.38 -0.95 20.16
CA SER A 80 -20.28 -1.86 19.94
C SER A 80 -19.33 -1.34 18.87
N VAL A 81 -18.04 -1.37 19.19
CA VAL A 81 -16.98 -1.36 18.18
C VAL A 81 -17.03 -2.70 17.44
N CYS A 82 -16.91 -2.71 16.12
CA CYS A 82 -16.93 -3.95 15.33
C CYS A 82 -15.86 -3.99 14.22
N GLY A 83 -15.55 -5.20 13.74
CA GLY A 83 -14.73 -5.45 12.55
C GLY A 83 -13.21 -5.42 12.74
N SER A 84 -12.70 -5.05 13.91
CA SER A 84 -11.27 -5.03 14.31
C SER A 84 -10.33 -4.12 13.50
N ALA A 85 -10.75 -3.63 12.33
CA ALA A 85 -9.91 -2.90 11.40
C ALA A 85 -9.87 -1.39 11.67
N PHE A 86 -8.76 -0.76 11.30
CA PHE A 86 -8.62 0.69 11.23
C PHE A 86 -9.52 1.25 10.11
N GLU A 87 -9.47 0.63 8.93
CA GLU A 87 -10.32 0.94 7.77
C GLU A 87 -10.97 -0.34 7.23
N ASN A 88 -12.24 -0.27 6.82
CA ASN A 88 -12.98 -1.40 6.24
C ASN A 88 -12.63 -1.52 4.75
N GLY A 89 -11.40 -1.94 4.51
CA GLY A 89 -10.74 -1.94 3.20
C GLY A 89 -11.04 -3.13 2.30
N ASP A 90 -10.57 -3.02 1.06
CA ASP A 90 -10.39 -4.17 0.19
C ASP A 90 -9.39 -5.16 0.82
N VAL A 91 -9.58 -6.44 0.55
CA VAL A 91 -8.76 -7.53 1.11
C VAL A 91 -8.06 -8.37 0.03
N ASN A 92 -8.18 -7.97 -1.23
CA ASN A 92 -7.62 -8.72 -2.37
C ASN A 92 -6.33 -8.08 -2.89
N VAL A 93 -6.25 -6.75 -2.89
CA VAL A 93 -5.13 -5.95 -3.39
C VAL A 93 -4.09 -5.65 -2.30
N PRO A 94 -4.45 -5.25 -1.05
CA PRO A 94 -3.45 -5.04 -0.01
C PRO A 94 -2.62 -6.29 0.26
N SER A 95 -1.34 -6.11 0.60
CA SER A 95 -0.53 -7.23 1.06
C SER A 95 -1.05 -7.75 2.39
N PRO A 96 -0.77 -9.02 2.71
CA PRO A 96 -1.10 -9.59 4.01
C PRO A 96 -0.53 -8.79 5.19
N GLU A 97 0.66 -8.19 5.07
CA GLU A 97 1.21 -7.36 6.14
C GLU A 97 0.39 -6.09 6.35
N ALA A 98 -0.07 -5.44 5.28
CA ALA A 98 -0.98 -4.28 5.40
C ALA A 98 -2.31 -4.67 6.07
N LEU A 99 -2.84 -5.86 5.79
CA LEU A 99 -4.04 -6.38 6.47
C LEU A 99 -3.78 -6.63 7.96
N PHE A 100 -2.62 -7.19 8.33
CA PHE A 100 -2.22 -7.30 9.74
C PHE A 100 -2.11 -5.92 10.42
N ARG A 101 -1.52 -4.92 9.76
CA ARG A 101 -1.44 -3.55 10.29
C ARG A 101 -2.81 -2.91 10.46
N ASN A 102 -3.70 -3.12 9.49
CA ASN A 102 -5.06 -2.61 9.56
C ASN A 102 -5.80 -3.14 10.80
N ILE A 103 -5.68 -4.44 11.08
CA ILE A 103 -6.26 -5.08 12.28
C ILE A 103 -5.57 -4.61 13.56
N LEU A 104 -4.23 -4.58 13.56
CA LEU A 104 -3.43 -4.17 14.72
C LEU A 104 -3.79 -2.76 15.16
N TYR A 105 -3.76 -1.78 14.26
CA TYR A 105 -4.08 -0.40 14.60
C TYR A 105 -5.55 -0.20 14.97
N GLY A 106 -6.47 -0.92 14.30
CA GLY A 106 -7.89 -0.85 14.60
C GLY A 106 -8.22 -1.27 16.03
N ASN A 107 -7.86 -2.50 16.39
CA ASN A 107 -8.10 -3.01 17.74
C ASN A 107 -7.30 -2.27 18.81
N ARG A 108 -6.05 -1.88 18.55
CA ARG A 108 -5.28 -1.07 19.51
C ARG A 108 -5.95 0.27 19.80
N TYR A 109 -6.54 0.92 18.79
CA TYR A 109 -7.31 2.15 19.03
C TYR A 109 -8.49 1.87 19.97
N PHE A 110 -9.29 0.84 19.70
CA PHE A 110 -10.43 0.47 20.53
C PHE A 110 -10.04 0.12 21.97
N GLU A 111 -8.95 -0.64 22.14
CA GLU A 111 -8.44 -1.03 23.45
C GLU A 111 -7.95 0.20 24.23
N LYS A 112 -7.13 1.05 23.61
CA LYS A 112 -6.56 2.24 24.24
C LYS A 112 -7.62 3.28 24.62
N LYS A 113 -8.65 3.47 23.78
CA LYS A 113 -9.65 4.54 23.97
C LYS A 113 -10.87 4.10 24.76
N PHE A 114 -11.26 2.84 24.64
CA PHE A 114 -12.52 2.34 25.17
C PHE A 114 -12.38 1.12 26.09
N GLY A 115 -11.21 0.46 26.14
CA GLY A 115 -11.06 -0.81 26.85
C GLY A 115 -11.92 -1.92 26.24
N LYS A 116 -12.20 -1.84 24.94
CA LYS A 116 -13.02 -2.79 24.16
C LYS A 116 -12.22 -3.31 22.98
N ARG A 117 -12.57 -4.49 22.49
CA ARG A 117 -11.92 -5.14 21.35
C ARG A 117 -12.95 -5.93 20.54
N SER A 118 -12.88 -5.84 19.22
CA SER A 118 -13.65 -6.73 18.32
C SER A 118 -12.89 -8.04 18.09
N VAL A 119 -13.61 -9.15 17.93
CA VAL A 119 -13.00 -10.46 17.61
C VAL A 119 -13.37 -10.97 16.22
N ASP A 120 -13.81 -10.09 15.33
CA ASP A 120 -14.20 -10.43 13.98
C ASP A 120 -13.61 -9.48 12.94
N ILE A 121 -13.61 -9.93 11.68
CA ILE A 121 -13.57 -9.05 10.52
C ILE A 121 -14.99 -8.91 9.98
N TYR A 122 -15.46 -7.67 9.94
CA TYR A 122 -16.82 -7.32 9.53
C TYR A 122 -16.74 -6.51 8.23
N LEU A 123 -17.04 -7.15 7.10
CA LEU A 123 -16.94 -6.56 5.76
C LEU A 123 -18.24 -6.76 5.00
N PRO A 124 -19.28 -5.97 5.32
CA PRO A 124 -20.59 -6.15 4.72
C PRO A 124 -20.59 -5.78 3.23
N ASP A 125 -19.73 -4.86 2.77
CA ASP A 125 -19.77 -4.37 1.40
C ASP A 125 -18.51 -4.56 0.54
N CYS A 126 -17.45 -5.16 1.08
CA CYS A 126 -16.19 -5.40 0.34
C CYS A 126 -16.33 -6.42 -0.80
N PHE A 127 -15.65 -6.19 -1.92
CA PHE A 127 -15.89 -6.83 -3.22
C PHE A 127 -15.19 -8.20 -3.40
N GLY A 128 -15.56 -9.15 -2.55
CA GLY A 128 -15.04 -10.52 -2.57
C GLY A 128 -13.80 -10.69 -1.68
N PHE A 129 -13.47 -11.95 -1.38
CA PHE A 129 -12.50 -12.26 -0.33
C PHE A 129 -11.55 -13.40 -0.74
N GLY A 130 -10.25 -13.13 -0.77
CA GLY A 130 -9.21 -14.09 -1.14
C GLY A 130 -9.04 -15.23 -0.13
N TRP A 131 -8.57 -16.39 -0.61
CA TRP A 131 -8.44 -17.61 0.21
C TRP A 131 -7.43 -17.51 1.37
N ALA A 132 -6.48 -16.56 1.34
CA ALA A 132 -5.54 -16.35 2.45
C ALA A 132 -6.15 -15.59 3.65
N LEU A 133 -7.33 -14.99 3.51
CA LEU A 133 -7.92 -14.15 4.55
C LEU A 133 -8.19 -14.89 5.87
N PRO A 134 -8.70 -16.15 5.90
CA PRO A 134 -8.86 -16.91 7.15
C PRO A 134 -7.56 -17.07 7.94
N SER A 135 -6.43 -17.30 7.25
CA SER A 135 -5.11 -17.39 7.88
C SER A 135 -4.71 -16.07 8.52
N ILE A 136 -5.01 -14.94 7.87
CA ILE A 136 -4.78 -13.60 8.42
C ILE A 136 -5.64 -13.38 9.66
N ILE A 137 -6.94 -13.68 9.59
CA ILE A 137 -7.90 -13.48 10.70
C ILE A 137 -7.50 -14.32 11.91
N ALA A 138 -7.25 -15.62 11.71
CA ALA A 138 -6.85 -16.52 12.78
C ALA A 138 -5.50 -16.11 13.39
N HIS A 139 -4.52 -15.76 12.55
CA HIS A 139 -3.21 -15.33 13.05
C HIS A 139 -3.25 -13.97 13.74
N ALA A 140 -4.26 -13.13 13.48
CA ALA A 140 -4.53 -11.88 14.19
C ALA A 140 -5.32 -12.05 15.50
N ASN A 141 -5.45 -13.28 15.99
CA ASN A 141 -6.19 -13.61 17.21
C ASN A 141 -7.67 -13.20 17.13
N LEU A 142 -8.28 -13.33 15.96
CA LEU A 142 -9.70 -13.09 15.73
C LEU A 142 -10.43 -14.42 15.53
N MET A 143 -11.72 -14.43 15.85
CA MET A 143 -12.57 -15.62 15.89
C MET A 143 -13.45 -15.76 14.64
N GLY A 144 -13.86 -14.64 14.04
CA GLY A 144 -14.97 -14.62 13.09
C GLY A 144 -14.77 -13.75 11.85
N PHE A 145 -15.54 -14.08 10.81
CA PHE A 145 -15.68 -13.28 9.59
C PHE A 145 -17.16 -13.12 9.24
N THR A 146 -17.59 -11.89 8.93
CA THR A 146 -18.97 -11.62 8.52
C THR A 146 -19.02 -10.82 7.22
N THR A 147 -19.89 -11.23 6.31
CA THR A 147 -20.22 -10.45 5.11
C THR A 147 -21.65 -10.71 4.63
N GLN A 148 -22.26 -9.70 3.97
CA GLN A 148 -23.47 -9.90 3.15
C GLN A 148 -23.18 -9.86 1.65
N LYS A 149 -21.97 -9.46 1.22
CA LYS A 149 -21.69 -9.13 -0.18
C LYS A 149 -21.87 -10.30 -1.14
N LEU A 150 -21.76 -11.54 -0.66
CA LEU A 150 -21.99 -12.73 -1.48
C LEU A 150 -23.43 -12.83 -2.02
N GLY A 151 -24.40 -12.18 -1.36
CA GLY A 151 -25.78 -12.02 -1.85
C GLY A 151 -25.88 -11.23 -3.17
N TRP A 152 -24.84 -10.48 -3.55
CA TRP A 152 -24.73 -9.77 -4.83
C TRP A 152 -24.15 -10.62 -5.96
N GLY A 153 -23.94 -11.93 -5.73
CA GLY A 153 -23.46 -12.87 -6.75
C GLY A 153 -21.99 -13.25 -6.56
N GLY A 154 -21.69 -13.98 -5.48
CA GLY A 154 -20.42 -14.68 -5.32
C GLY A 154 -20.19 -15.70 -6.45
N ALA A 155 -18.95 -15.86 -6.90
CA ALA A 155 -18.60 -16.77 -7.99
C ALA A 155 -19.00 -18.23 -7.69
N TYR A 156 -19.03 -18.59 -6.41
CA TYR A 156 -19.43 -19.91 -5.90
C TYR A 156 -20.80 -19.92 -5.20
N GLY A 157 -21.55 -18.80 -5.22
CA GLY A 157 -22.74 -18.63 -4.40
C GLY A 157 -22.42 -18.37 -2.93
N ILE A 158 -23.39 -18.63 -2.05
CA ILE A 158 -23.23 -18.56 -0.59
C ILE A 158 -23.12 -20.00 -0.05
N PRO A 159 -21.98 -20.43 0.50
CA PRO A 159 -21.76 -21.84 0.82
C PRO A 159 -22.54 -22.33 2.05
N PHE A 160 -22.84 -21.44 3.00
CA PHE A 160 -23.60 -21.72 4.22
C PHE A 160 -24.08 -20.42 4.88
N ASP A 161 -25.00 -20.51 5.86
CA ASP A 161 -25.30 -19.38 6.76
C ASP A 161 -24.17 -19.17 7.77
N ILE A 162 -23.92 -20.17 8.62
CA ILE A 162 -22.84 -20.20 9.61
C ILE A 162 -21.99 -21.45 9.40
N GLY A 163 -20.67 -21.29 9.40
CA GLY A 163 -19.75 -22.41 9.15
C GLY A 163 -18.30 -22.06 9.45
N VAL A 164 -17.38 -22.85 8.90
CA VAL A 164 -15.93 -22.70 9.04
C VAL A 164 -15.33 -22.32 7.69
N TRP A 165 -14.56 -21.24 7.67
CA TRP A 165 -13.73 -20.86 6.52
C TRP A 165 -12.26 -21.16 6.83
N GLN A 166 -11.61 -21.93 5.95
CA GLN A 166 -10.24 -22.41 6.14
C GLN A 166 -9.31 -21.82 5.09
N GLY A 167 -8.16 -21.31 5.54
CA GLY A 167 -7.12 -20.75 4.69
C GLY A 167 -6.14 -21.80 4.13
N PRO A 168 -5.21 -21.41 3.25
CA PRO A 168 -4.27 -22.31 2.57
C PRO A 168 -3.29 -23.01 3.51
N ASP A 169 -3.05 -22.47 4.70
CA ASP A 169 -2.21 -23.06 5.76
C ASP A 169 -2.98 -24.00 6.70
N GLY A 170 -4.28 -24.19 6.47
CA GLY A 170 -5.17 -24.98 7.32
C GLY A 170 -5.74 -24.23 8.53
N ALA A 171 -5.41 -22.95 8.72
CA ALA A 171 -6.00 -22.13 9.78
C ALA A 171 -7.50 -21.89 9.52
N GLN A 172 -8.29 -21.85 10.59
CA GLN A 172 -9.76 -21.85 10.53
C GLN A 172 -10.34 -20.70 11.33
N VAL A 173 -11.41 -20.10 10.80
CA VAL A 173 -12.25 -19.12 11.50
C VAL A 173 -13.72 -19.46 11.30
N LEU A 174 -14.56 -19.00 12.23
CA LEU A 174 -16.01 -19.07 12.04
C LEU A 174 -16.43 -18.00 11.02
N ALA A 175 -17.46 -18.28 10.23
CA ALA A 175 -17.96 -17.34 9.25
C ALA A 175 -19.49 -17.25 9.26
N SER A 176 -20.01 -16.03 9.11
CA SER A 176 -21.43 -15.71 8.90
C SER A 176 -21.58 -15.06 7.52
N LEU A 177 -22.16 -15.79 6.56
CA LEU A 177 -22.11 -15.44 5.13
C LEU A 177 -23.47 -15.12 4.52
N ASN A 178 -24.57 -15.31 5.27
CA ASN A 178 -25.92 -15.04 4.81
C ASN A 178 -26.76 -14.16 5.76
N PRO A 179 -26.23 -13.05 6.32
CA PRO A 179 -26.95 -12.25 7.32
C PRO A 179 -28.07 -11.34 6.75
N HIS A 180 -28.36 -11.43 5.44
CA HIS A 180 -29.22 -10.47 4.70
C HIS A 180 -28.61 -9.07 4.59
N ASP A 181 -29.22 -8.23 3.75
CA ASP A 181 -28.81 -6.84 3.46
C ASP A 181 -28.77 -5.95 4.72
N TYR A 182 -27.69 -5.17 4.89
CA TYR A 182 -27.54 -4.19 5.97
C TYR A 182 -28.48 -2.98 5.84
N TYR A 183 -29.03 -2.72 4.66
CA TYR A 183 -30.02 -1.67 4.38
C TYR A 183 -31.46 -2.09 4.74
N PHE A 184 -31.62 -3.23 5.43
CA PHE A 184 -32.93 -3.81 5.67
C PHE A 184 -33.65 -3.20 6.88
N THR A 185 -34.95 -2.91 6.71
CA THR A 185 -35.86 -2.53 7.79
C THR A 185 -36.68 -3.75 8.19
N LEU A 186 -36.45 -4.27 9.39
CA LEU A 186 -37.14 -5.47 9.86
C LEU A 186 -38.64 -5.21 10.08
N LYS A 187 -39.45 -6.17 9.63
CA LYS A 187 -40.91 -6.24 9.84
C LYS A 187 -41.39 -7.63 10.24
N LYS A 188 -40.51 -8.63 10.12
CA LYS A 188 -40.70 -10.04 10.44
C LYS A 188 -39.36 -10.61 10.88
N LEU A 189 -39.38 -11.63 11.73
CA LEU A 189 -38.15 -12.25 12.23
C LEU A 189 -38.36 -13.73 12.56
N ARG A 190 -39.06 -14.04 13.65
CA ARG A 190 -39.36 -15.43 14.04
C ARG A 190 -40.19 -16.16 12.99
N ASP A 191 -41.18 -15.50 12.43
CA ASP A 191 -42.11 -16.03 11.44
C ASP A 191 -41.62 -15.82 10.00
N TRP A 192 -40.37 -15.38 9.82
CA TRP A 192 -39.82 -15.18 8.48
C TRP A 192 -39.26 -16.48 7.93
N ASP A 193 -39.84 -16.98 6.83
CA ASP A 193 -39.37 -18.16 6.10
C ASP A 193 -37.86 -18.19 5.86
N PHE A 194 -37.23 -17.06 5.53
CA PHE A 194 -35.78 -16.97 5.35
C PHE A 194 -35.02 -17.31 6.64
N VAL A 195 -35.47 -16.79 7.78
CA VAL A 195 -34.84 -17.06 9.09
C VAL A 195 -35.10 -18.49 9.54
N GLN A 196 -36.33 -18.99 9.34
CA GLN A 196 -36.68 -20.36 9.68
C GLN A 196 -35.88 -21.36 8.86
N GLN A 197 -35.76 -21.14 7.54
CA GLN A 197 -34.95 -21.98 6.67
C GLN A 197 -33.49 -22.02 7.12
N LYS A 198 -32.90 -20.86 7.48
CA LYS A 198 -31.54 -20.80 8.00
C LYS A 198 -31.38 -21.60 9.30
N LEU A 199 -32.32 -21.47 10.23
CA LEU A 199 -32.31 -22.22 11.49
C LEU A 199 -32.43 -23.73 11.23
N ASP A 200 -33.33 -24.15 10.34
CA ASP A 200 -33.53 -25.57 9.99
C ASP A 200 -32.31 -26.15 9.24
N GLU A 201 -31.63 -25.34 8.42
CA GLU A 201 -30.37 -25.73 7.78
C GLU A 201 -29.23 -25.85 8.80
N ASN A 202 -29.12 -24.91 9.74
CA ASN A 202 -28.11 -24.92 10.78
C ASN A 202 -28.30 -26.09 11.77
N GLU A 203 -29.54 -26.49 12.06
CA GLU A 203 -29.84 -27.62 12.95
C GLU A 203 -29.24 -28.94 12.46
N LYS A 204 -29.01 -29.11 11.15
CA LYS A 204 -28.32 -30.28 10.57
C LYS A 204 -26.88 -30.44 11.08
N TYR A 205 -26.30 -29.37 11.61
CA TYR A 205 -24.93 -29.29 12.12
C TYR A 205 -24.88 -29.10 13.64
N ASP A 206 -25.98 -29.38 14.35
CA ASP A 206 -26.15 -29.09 15.78
C ASP A 206 -26.03 -27.59 16.14
N LEU A 207 -26.31 -26.70 15.17
CA LEU A 207 -26.34 -25.25 15.37
C LEU A 207 -27.76 -24.72 15.47
N ASN A 208 -28.07 -24.04 16.58
CA ASN A 208 -29.40 -23.47 16.81
C ASN A 208 -29.38 -21.94 16.73
N SER A 209 -28.43 -21.34 16.02
CA SER A 209 -28.25 -19.89 15.93
C SER A 209 -28.25 -19.40 14.49
N THR A 210 -28.68 -18.16 14.27
CA THR A 210 -28.48 -17.44 13.01
C THR A 210 -28.31 -15.94 13.26
N MET A 211 -27.74 -15.22 12.30
CA MET A 211 -27.55 -13.77 12.34
C MET A 211 -28.41 -13.08 11.27
N ILE A 212 -28.97 -11.91 11.60
CA ILE A 212 -29.71 -11.05 10.68
C ILE A 212 -29.30 -9.60 10.87
N PHE A 213 -28.96 -8.93 9.77
CA PHE A 213 -28.69 -7.50 9.75
C PHE A 213 -29.98 -6.69 9.70
N HIS A 214 -29.93 -5.51 10.31
CA HIS A 214 -30.89 -4.44 10.05
C HIS A 214 -30.23 -3.09 10.22
N GLY A 215 -30.58 -2.12 9.39
CA GLY A 215 -29.81 -0.90 9.39
C GLY A 215 -30.13 0.06 8.28
N ILE A 216 -29.18 0.95 8.09
CA ILE A 216 -29.01 1.83 6.95
C ILE A 216 -27.56 1.66 6.49
N GLY A 217 -27.19 2.19 5.33
CA GLY A 217 -25.79 2.20 4.99
C GLY A 217 -25.40 3.17 3.90
N ASP A 218 -24.18 2.96 3.45
CA ASP A 218 -23.32 3.78 2.60
C ASP A 218 -22.98 5.12 3.28
N ARG A 219 -23.96 5.84 3.83
CA ARG A 219 -23.81 7.20 4.40
C ARG A 219 -23.80 7.26 5.93
N GLY A 220 -23.65 6.13 6.61
CA GLY A 220 -23.81 6.07 8.06
C GLY A 220 -25.22 6.49 8.51
N GLY A 221 -25.32 7.10 9.69
CA GLY A 221 -26.58 7.45 10.35
C GLY A 221 -27.00 6.39 11.36
N ALA A 222 -28.30 6.21 11.52
CA ALA A 222 -28.88 5.18 12.38
C ALA A 222 -29.91 4.32 11.63
N PRO A 223 -30.13 3.06 12.03
CA PRO A 223 -31.23 2.25 11.55
C PRO A 223 -32.57 3.00 11.65
N LYS A 224 -33.50 2.74 10.73
CA LYS A 224 -34.83 3.33 10.84
C LYS A 224 -35.46 2.94 12.18
N GLU A 225 -36.04 3.92 12.86
CA GLU A 225 -36.72 3.74 14.14
C GLU A 225 -37.72 2.58 14.14
N ALA A 226 -38.48 2.40 13.05
CA ALA A 226 -39.41 1.30 12.90
C ALA A 226 -38.75 -0.10 13.02
N SER A 227 -37.51 -0.23 12.55
CA SER A 227 -36.71 -1.46 12.68
C SER A 227 -36.32 -1.71 14.13
N VAL A 228 -35.85 -0.67 14.82
CA VAL A 228 -35.44 -0.74 16.25
C VAL A 228 -36.64 -1.06 17.14
N ALA A 229 -37.77 -0.38 16.94
CA ALA A 229 -39.01 -0.65 17.65
C ALA A 229 -39.52 -2.07 17.42
N PHE A 230 -39.40 -2.58 16.18
CA PHE A 230 -39.77 -3.95 15.85
C PHE A 230 -38.88 -4.98 16.59
N VAL A 231 -37.57 -4.77 16.63
CA VAL A 231 -36.66 -5.65 17.39
C VAL A 231 -36.98 -5.63 18.89
N GLU A 232 -37.23 -4.46 19.48
CA GLU A 232 -37.65 -4.36 20.89
C GLU A 232 -38.95 -5.15 21.16
N GLN A 233 -39.92 -5.09 20.24
CA GLN A 233 -41.14 -5.89 20.32
C GLN A 233 -40.85 -7.41 20.24
N GLU A 234 -39.96 -7.84 19.34
CA GLU A 234 -39.57 -9.24 19.21
C GLU A 234 -38.80 -9.77 20.43
N ILE A 235 -37.98 -8.92 21.07
CA ILE A 235 -37.29 -9.22 22.33
C ILE A 235 -38.29 -9.39 23.47
N ASN A 236 -39.32 -8.53 23.56
CA ASN A 236 -40.35 -8.63 24.60
C ASN A 236 -41.15 -9.95 24.55
N LYS A 237 -41.16 -10.64 23.39
CA LYS A 237 -41.76 -11.96 23.18
C LYS A 237 -40.86 -13.13 23.61
N ASN A 238 -39.58 -12.89 23.94
CA ASN A 238 -38.62 -13.96 24.30
C ASN A 238 -39.10 -14.85 25.44
N LYS A 239 -39.77 -14.27 26.44
CA LYS A 239 -40.28 -15.02 27.61
C LYS A 239 -41.34 -16.07 27.26
N ASP A 240 -42.00 -15.93 26.12
CA ASP A 240 -43.11 -16.75 25.66
C ASP A 240 -42.76 -17.55 24.38
N SER A 241 -41.46 -17.68 24.02
CA SER A 241 -41.01 -18.36 22.79
C SER A 241 -39.79 -19.27 23.01
N ASP A 242 -39.74 -20.34 22.23
CA ASP A 242 -38.64 -21.32 22.12
C ASP A 242 -37.47 -20.82 21.26
N VAL A 243 -37.66 -19.72 20.54
CA VAL A 243 -36.60 -18.96 19.86
C VAL A 243 -36.26 -17.75 20.75
N GLN A 244 -35.01 -17.32 20.80
CA GLN A 244 -34.61 -16.05 21.41
C GLN A 244 -34.19 -15.07 20.33
N VAL A 245 -34.63 -13.83 20.43
CA VAL A 245 -34.18 -12.71 19.61
C VAL A 245 -33.30 -11.83 20.49
N LEU A 246 -32.10 -11.52 19.99
CA LEU A 246 -31.08 -10.75 20.71
C LEU A 246 -30.75 -9.50 19.90
N ALA A 247 -30.83 -8.32 20.49
CA ALA A 247 -30.12 -7.15 19.97
C ALA A 247 -28.64 -7.32 20.37
N SER A 248 -27.77 -7.56 19.39
CA SER A 248 -26.42 -8.07 19.64
C SER A 248 -25.33 -7.20 19.05
N GLY A 249 -24.14 -7.32 19.65
CA GLY A 249 -22.88 -7.00 19.01
C GLY A 249 -22.68 -7.83 17.72
N ALA A 250 -21.97 -7.28 16.75
CA ALA A 250 -21.66 -7.97 15.49
C ALA A 250 -20.81 -9.25 15.71
N ASP A 251 -19.97 -9.26 16.75
CA ASP A 251 -19.08 -10.36 17.07
C ASP A 251 -19.60 -11.30 18.19
N ASP A 252 -20.75 -10.98 18.80
CA ASP A 252 -21.34 -11.78 19.89
C ASP A 252 -21.63 -13.23 19.46
N LEU A 253 -22.09 -13.43 18.22
CA LEU A 253 -22.30 -14.76 17.67
C LEU A 253 -21.03 -15.62 17.78
N PHE A 254 -19.88 -15.07 17.39
CA PHE A 254 -18.63 -15.83 17.40
C PHE A 254 -18.13 -16.11 18.81
N ARG A 255 -18.30 -15.16 19.74
CA ARG A 255 -17.99 -15.36 21.16
C ARG A 255 -18.85 -16.48 21.75
N ASP A 256 -20.15 -16.44 21.50
CA ASP A 256 -21.11 -17.45 21.96
C ASP A 256 -20.80 -18.82 21.37
N LEU A 257 -20.62 -18.93 20.06
CA LEU A 257 -20.30 -20.21 19.40
C LEU A 257 -18.95 -20.75 19.85
N ASN A 258 -17.94 -19.90 20.03
CA ASN A 258 -16.63 -20.35 20.48
C ASN A 258 -16.68 -20.91 21.90
N ALA A 259 -17.50 -20.31 22.79
CA ALA A 259 -17.68 -20.74 24.17
C ALA A 259 -18.63 -21.95 24.34
N GLN A 260 -19.63 -22.08 23.47
CA GLN A 260 -20.73 -23.06 23.65
C GLN A 260 -20.53 -24.36 22.85
N LEU A 261 -19.86 -24.33 21.70
CA LEU A 261 -19.72 -25.52 20.85
C LEU A 261 -18.56 -26.42 21.30
N THR A 262 -18.82 -27.72 21.43
CA THR A 262 -17.77 -28.72 21.67
C THR A 262 -16.90 -28.93 20.41
N PRO A 263 -15.69 -29.50 20.52
CA PRO A 263 -14.87 -29.85 19.36
C PRO A 263 -15.61 -30.74 18.35
N GLU A 264 -16.41 -31.70 18.82
CA GLU A 264 -17.22 -32.59 17.97
C GLU A 264 -18.29 -31.82 17.19
N GLN A 265 -18.93 -30.82 17.82
CA GLN A 265 -19.89 -29.96 17.14
C GLN A 265 -19.20 -29.04 16.12
N LYS A 266 -18.06 -28.43 16.49
CA LYS A 266 -17.24 -27.62 15.56
C LYS A 266 -16.78 -28.44 14.34
N ALA A 267 -16.51 -29.73 14.52
CA ALA A 267 -16.14 -30.64 13.43
C ALA A 267 -17.29 -30.91 12.44
N LYS A 268 -18.56 -30.81 12.87
CA LYS A 268 -19.74 -31.01 12.02
C LYS A 268 -20.09 -29.81 11.16
N LEU A 269 -19.60 -28.61 11.49
CA LEU A 269 -19.93 -27.39 10.77
C LEU A 269 -19.57 -27.49 9.27
N PRO A 270 -20.37 -26.88 8.38
CA PRO A 270 -20.02 -26.83 6.96
C PRO A 270 -18.71 -26.08 6.78
N ARG A 271 -17.84 -26.61 5.90
CA ARG A 271 -16.48 -26.11 5.68
C ARG A 271 -16.33 -25.56 4.27
N TRP A 272 -15.66 -24.41 4.16
CA TRP A 272 -15.26 -23.82 2.89
C TRP A 272 -13.73 -23.70 2.86
N GLU A 273 -13.09 -24.29 1.85
CA GLU A 273 -11.64 -24.40 1.73
C GLU A 273 -11.13 -23.75 0.44
N THR A 274 -11.78 -22.66 0.04
CA THR A 274 -11.37 -21.86 -1.12
C THR A 274 -11.74 -20.39 -0.91
N GLU A 275 -11.52 -19.56 -1.92
CA GLU A 275 -11.84 -18.14 -1.92
C GLU A 275 -13.36 -17.87 -1.98
N LEU A 276 -13.76 -16.64 -1.61
CA LEU A 276 -15.12 -16.12 -1.66
C LEU A 276 -15.17 -14.89 -2.57
N VAL A 277 -14.66 -15.02 -3.80
CA VAL A 277 -14.60 -13.93 -4.78
C VAL A 277 -15.96 -13.67 -5.46
N MET A 278 -16.12 -12.46 -5.98
CA MET A 278 -17.34 -12.04 -6.72
C MET A 278 -17.32 -12.55 -8.15
N GLN A 279 -18.50 -12.87 -8.71
CA GLN A 279 -18.62 -13.22 -10.13
C GLN A 279 -18.26 -12.04 -11.05
N ASN A 280 -18.70 -10.83 -10.72
CA ASN A 280 -18.46 -9.65 -11.55
C ASN A 280 -18.34 -8.34 -10.77
N HIS A 281 -19.12 -8.14 -9.71
CA HIS A 281 -19.12 -6.90 -8.94
C HIS A 281 -17.91 -6.80 -7.99
N GLY A 282 -16.73 -6.61 -8.58
CA GLY A 282 -15.42 -6.60 -7.90
C GLY A 282 -14.26 -6.82 -8.89
N VAL A 283 -14.52 -7.51 -10.01
CA VAL A 283 -13.46 -7.90 -10.94
C VAL A 283 -12.83 -6.72 -11.69
N GLY A 284 -13.61 -5.67 -11.99
CA GLY A 284 -13.08 -4.42 -12.52
C GLY A 284 -12.20 -3.68 -11.50
N GLY A 285 -12.48 -3.88 -10.21
CA GLY A 285 -11.78 -3.29 -9.08
C GLY A 285 -10.31 -3.68 -8.99
N TYR A 286 -9.93 -4.84 -9.53
CA TYR A 286 -8.52 -5.28 -9.57
C TYR A 286 -7.65 -4.44 -10.52
N THR A 287 -8.25 -3.68 -11.45
CA THR A 287 -7.53 -2.88 -12.46
C THR A 287 -7.85 -1.39 -12.43
N SER A 288 -9.10 -0.99 -12.19
CA SER A 288 -9.57 0.42 -12.23
C SER A 288 -8.69 1.35 -11.39
N ARG A 289 -8.36 2.55 -11.88
CA ARG A 289 -7.50 3.51 -11.14
C ARG A 289 -6.11 2.93 -10.87
N ALA A 290 -5.42 2.59 -11.95
CA ALA A 290 -4.18 1.82 -11.95
C ALA A 290 -3.07 2.40 -11.06
N VAL A 291 -2.94 3.73 -10.99
CA VAL A 291 -1.94 4.39 -10.14
C VAL A 291 -2.16 4.14 -8.65
N GLY A 292 -3.41 3.88 -8.21
CA GLY A 292 -3.78 3.51 -6.82
C GLY A 292 -3.10 2.25 -6.39
N LYS A 293 -3.18 1.24 -7.23
CA LYS A 293 -2.58 -0.07 -7.02
C LYS A 293 -1.05 0.01 -7.01
N ARG A 294 -0.46 0.84 -7.87
CA ARG A 294 0.98 1.11 -7.92
C ARG A 294 1.48 1.77 -6.63
N TRP A 295 0.87 2.88 -6.23
CA TRP A 295 1.31 3.62 -5.04
C TRP A 295 0.98 2.89 -3.75
N ASN A 296 -0.13 2.14 -3.69
CA ASN A 296 -0.40 1.21 -2.60
C ASN A 296 0.73 0.19 -2.43
N ARG A 297 1.14 -0.51 -3.51
CA ARG A 297 2.29 -1.44 -3.44
C ARG A 297 3.54 -0.71 -2.98
N ARG A 298 3.85 0.46 -3.58
CA ARG A 298 5.08 1.17 -3.28
C ARG A 298 5.18 1.64 -1.83
N CYS A 299 4.06 2.09 -1.23
CA CYS A 299 4.00 2.41 0.18
C CYS A 299 4.35 1.20 1.05
N GLN A 300 3.79 0.02 0.75
CA GLN A 300 4.05 -1.20 1.51
C GLN A 300 5.51 -1.66 1.42
N GLU A 301 6.10 -1.63 0.22
CA GLU A 301 7.51 -2.00 0.04
C GLU A 301 8.47 -1.01 0.73
N LEU A 302 8.20 0.29 0.63
CA LEU A 302 8.99 1.32 1.32
C LEU A 302 8.87 1.21 2.84
N ALA A 303 7.67 0.93 3.35
CA ALA A 303 7.45 0.72 4.76
C ALA A 303 8.26 -0.48 5.27
N ASP A 304 8.19 -1.63 4.61
CA ASP A 304 8.96 -2.81 4.99
C ASP A 304 10.48 -2.55 4.99
N MET A 305 11.00 -1.87 3.95
CA MET A 305 12.41 -1.49 3.90
C MET A 305 12.78 -0.53 5.05
N ALA A 306 11.95 0.49 5.31
CA ALA A 306 12.17 1.48 6.37
C ALA A 306 12.18 0.83 7.75
N GLU A 307 11.23 -0.07 8.05
CA GLU A 307 11.17 -0.75 9.34
C GLU A 307 12.37 -1.64 9.58
N ARG A 308 12.74 -2.45 8.58
CA ARG A 308 13.92 -3.33 8.67
C ARG A 308 15.17 -2.55 8.97
N SER A 309 15.45 -1.55 8.13
CA SER A 309 16.64 -0.70 8.31
C SER A 309 16.59 0.10 9.62
N GLY A 310 15.41 0.57 10.04
CA GLY A 310 15.19 1.22 11.32
C GLY A 310 15.55 0.32 12.50
N VAL A 311 15.13 -0.94 12.48
CA VAL A 311 15.48 -1.93 13.51
C VAL A 311 17.00 -2.16 13.54
N VAL A 312 17.64 -2.29 12.38
CA VAL A 312 19.10 -2.44 12.31
C VAL A 312 19.81 -1.20 12.87
N ALA A 313 19.36 -0.02 12.51
CA ALA A 313 19.98 1.24 12.91
C ALA A 313 19.84 1.50 14.41
N ASP A 314 18.68 1.20 14.99
CA ASP A 314 18.42 1.34 16.43
C ASP A 314 19.24 0.33 17.24
N TYR A 315 19.25 -0.94 16.81
CA TYR A 315 20.09 -1.98 17.41
C TYR A 315 21.59 -1.63 17.39
N LEU A 316 22.07 -1.01 16.31
CA LEU A 316 23.46 -0.55 16.19
C LEU A 316 23.69 0.83 16.82
N GLY A 317 22.66 1.49 17.35
CA GLY A 317 22.77 2.81 17.98
C GLY A 317 23.09 3.97 17.03
N THR A 318 22.87 3.82 15.72
CA THR A 318 23.18 4.85 14.70
C THR A 318 22.00 5.78 14.43
N ALA A 319 20.78 5.35 14.71
CA ALA A 319 19.56 6.14 14.58
C ALA A 319 18.46 5.52 15.43
N HIS A 320 17.49 6.34 15.88
CA HIS A 320 16.31 5.84 16.58
C HIS A 320 15.23 5.39 15.59
N TYR A 321 14.56 4.28 15.91
CA TYR A 321 13.37 3.85 15.18
C TYR A 321 12.18 4.78 15.48
N ASN A 322 11.73 5.53 14.48
CA ASN A 322 10.63 6.50 14.61
C ASN A 322 9.26 5.82 14.52
N LYS A 323 8.77 5.25 15.63
CA LYS A 323 7.47 4.54 15.68
C LYS A 323 6.31 5.44 15.25
N GLU A 324 6.30 6.71 15.69
CA GLU A 324 5.20 7.63 15.37
C GLU A 324 5.12 7.94 13.87
N ALA A 325 6.25 8.17 13.20
CA ALA A 325 6.25 8.39 11.75
C ALA A 325 5.86 7.13 10.97
N MET A 326 6.28 5.95 11.44
CA MET A 326 5.88 4.68 10.84
C MET A 326 4.36 4.45 10.96
N GLU A 327 3.79 4.61 12.15
CA GLU A 327 2.34 4.49 12.37
C GLU A 327 1.55 5.50 11.53
N LEU A 328 1.96 6.77 11.53
CA LEU A 328 1.30 7.83 10.76
C LEU A 328 1.22 7.49 9.27
N ASN A 329 2.35 7.11 8.67
CA ASN A 329 2.40 6.82 7.23
C ASN A 329 1.68 5.51 6.87
N TRP A 330 1.70 4.51 7.76
CA TRP A 330 0.90 3.30 7.59
C TRP A 330 -0.60 3.60 7.66
N LYS A 331 -1.07 4.32 8.67
CA LYS A 331 -2.48 4.74 8.78
C LYS A 331 -2.92 5.52 7.55
N ARG A 332 -2.07 6.44 7.06
CA ARG A 332 -2.31 7.19 5.82
C ARG A 332 -2.45 6.27 4.60
N THR A 333 -1.60 5.26 4.47
CA THR A 333 -1.72 4.26 3.39
C THR A 333 -3.00 3.43 3.52
N ILE A 334 -3.29 2.91 4.72
CA ILE A 334 -4.44 2.04 4.99
C ILE A 334 -5.77 2.77 4.81
N ALA A 335 -5.86 4.06 5.14
CA ALA A 335 -7.05 4.88 4.89
C ALA A 335 -7.50 4.86 3.42
N HIS A 336 -6.56 4.69 2.49
CA HIS A 336 -6.83 4.60 1.06
C HIS A 336 -6.86 3.16 0.51
N GLN A 337 -6.74 2.17 1.40
CA GLN A 337 -7.08 0.78 1.11
C GLN A 337 -8.58 0.51 1.28
N PHE A 338 -9.38 1.53 1.58
CA PHE A 338 -10.83 1.45 1.66
C PHE A 338 -11.45 0.79 0.42
N HIS A 339 -12.50 -0.02 0.61
CA HIS A 339 -13.05 -0.85 -0.46
C HIS A 339 -13.71 -0.07 -1.60
N ASP A 340 -13.97 1.24 -1.44
CA ASP A 340 -14.41 2.11 -2.55
C ASP A 340 -13.33 3.09 -3.06
N ASP A 341 -12.16 3.11 -2.43
CA ASP A 341 -11.00 3.90 -2.86
C ASP A 341 -10.08 3.05 -3.74
N LEU A 342 -9.48 2.01 -3.15
CA LEU A 342 -8.46 1.19 -3.81
C LEU A 342 -9.00 0.44 -5.04
N PRO A 343 -10.24 -0.07 -5.05
CA PRO A 343 -10.86 -0.61 -6.26
C PRO A 343 -11.20 0.42 -7.34
N GLY A 344 -11.06 1.73 -7.08
CA GLY A 344 -11.25 2.76 -8.10
C GLY A 344 -12.70 3.05 -8.43
N THR A 345 -13.57 2.96 -7.43
CA THR A 345 -15.04 2.95 -7.56
C THR A 345 -15.73 4.21 -7.03
N SER A 346 -14.98 5.14 -6.44
CA SER A 346 -15.43 6.47 -6.01
C SER A 346 -15.54 7.54 -7.12
N VAL A 347 -16.13 8.69 -6.76
CA VAL A 347 -16.17 9.92 -7.56
C VAL A 347 -14.78 10.48 -7.82
N GLN A 348 -14.57 11.11 -8.97
CA GLN A 348 -13.21 11.50 -9.40
C GLN A 348 -12.51 12.46 -8.43
N ARG A 349 -13.26 13.39 -7.81
CA ARG A 349 -12.71 14.35 -6.86
C ARG A 349 -12.17 13.72 -5.58
N ALA A 350 -12.65 12.53 -5.18
CA ALA A 350 -12.20 11.88 -3.96
C ALA A 350 -10.73 11.46 -4.07
N TYR A 351 -10.29 11.03 -5.26
CA TYR A 351 -8.89 10.64 -5.50
C TYR A 351 -7.89 11.78 -5.41
N ARG A 352 -8.33 13.05 -5.39
CA ARG A 352 -7.42 14.18 -5.15
C ARG A 352 -6.67 14.03 -3.82
N ARG A 353 -7.39 13.54 -2.80
CA ARG A 353 -6.83 13.24 -1.50
C ARG A 353 -6.07 11.92 -1.54
N SER A 354 -6.64 10.87 -2.11
CA SER A 354 -5.97 9.56 -2.19
C SER A 354 -4.59 9.65 -2.84
N TRP A 355 -4.45 10.35 -3.98
CA TRP A 355 -3.15 10.57 -4.62
C TRP A 355 -2.18 11.34 -3.73
N ASN A 356 -2.66 12.41 -3.10
CA ASN A 356 -1.83 13.22 -2.23
C ASN A 356 -1.30 12.40 -1.04
N ASP A 357 -2.18 11.69 -0.36
CA ASP A 357 -1.88 10.94 0.86
C ASP A 357 -0.95 9.76 0.59
N TYR A 358 -1.13 9.03 -0.53
CA TYR A 358 -0.15 8.05 -0.98
C TYR A 358 1.22 8.69 -1.26
N GLY A 359 1.26 9.84 -1.95
CA GLY A 359 2.51 10.57 -2.20
C GLY A 359 3.22 10.97 -0.90
N MET A 360 2.46 11.50 0.07
CA MET A 360 2.99 11.87 1.38
C MET A 360 3.50 10.66 2.18
N ALA A 361 2.79 9.53 2.14
CA ALA A 361 3.21 8.30 2.80
C ALA A 361 4.52 7.75 2.20
N MET A 362 4.64 7.71 0.87
CA MET A 362 5.89 7.32 0.20
C MET A 362 7.05 8.24 0.59
N ASN A 363 6.83 9.55 0.68
CA ASN A 363 7.85 10.51 1.11
C ASN A 363 8.27 10.31 2.58
N GLY A 364 7.31 10.03 3.46
CA GLY A 364 7.57 9.72 4.87
C GLY A 364 8.41 8.45 5.02
N PHE A 365 7.98 7.34 4.43
CA PHE A 365 8.73 6.07 4.48
C PHE A 365 10.11 6.19 3.83
N ALA A 366 10.23 6.89 2.70
CA ALA A 366 11.51 7.11 2.04
C ALA A 366 12.48 7.94 2.89
N GLY A 367 11.97 8.93 3.64
CA GLY A 367 12.75 9.71 4.60
C GLY A 367 13.30 8.86 5.74
N GLU A 368 12.46 8.04 6.35
CA GLU A 368 12.87 7.12 7.44
C GLU A 368 13.84 6.03 6.92
N LEU A 369 13.59 5.44 5.74
CA LEU A 369 14.54 4.52 5.10
C LEU A 369 15.89 5.19 4.84
N THR A 370 15.89 6.42 4.31
CA THR A 370 17.12 7.15 3.99
C THR A 370 17.94 7.42 5.24
N GLN A 371 17.29 7.86 6.32
CA GLN A 371 17.95 8.10 7.58
C GLN A 371 18.49 6.80 8.19
N ALA A 372 17.66 5.75 8.24
CA ALA A 372 18.03 4.53 8.94
C ALA A 372 19.14 3.78 8.21
N ALA A 373 18.93 3.45 6.94
CA ALA A 373 19.93 2.73 6.14
C ALA A 373 21.21 3.54 5.93
N GLY A 374 21.10 4.85 5.70
CA GLY A 374 22.28 5.73 5.59
C GLY A 374 23.06 5.85 6.90
N SER A 375 22.39 5.87 8.07
CA SER A 375 23.10 5.96 9.35
C SER A 375 23.98 4.74 9.64
N VAL A 376 23.57 3.54 9.21
CA VAL A 376 24.36 2.31 9.37
C VAL A 376 25.68 2.39 8.60
N GLY A 377 25.69 3.10 7.46
CA GLY A 377 26.89 3.34 6.67
C GLY A 377 28.00 4.02 7.44
N SER A 378 27.68 4.85 8.44
CA SER A 378 28.67 5.52 9.32
C SER A 378 29.54 4.55 10.14
N LEU A 379 29.09 3.30 10.32
CA LEU A 379 29.86 2.27 10.99
C LEU A 379 30.73 1.45 10.04
N LEU A 380 30.43 1.44 8.74
CA LEU A 380 31.19 0.68 7.76
C LEU A 380 32.52 1.36 7.46
N LYS A 381 33.52 0.57 7.10
CA LYS A 381 34.81 1.11 6.66
C LYS A 381 34.71 1.64 5.22
N THR A 382 34.92 2.94 5.03
CA THR A 382 34.80 3.62 3.71
C THR A 382 36.07 4.37 3.30
N ASP A 383 37.05 4.54 4.19
CA ASP A 383 38.33 5.22 3.93
C ASP A 383 39.24 4.51 2.90
N PHE A 384 38.96 3.25 2.59
CA PHE A 384 39.66 2.51 1.52
C PHE A 384 39.30 3.02 0.12
N CYS A 385 38.16 3.69 -0.04
CA CYS A 385 37.69 4.16 -1.34
C CYS A 385 38.58 5.29 -1.85
N ALA A 386 39.05 5.19 -3.09
CA ALA A 386 39.77 6.28 -3.75
C ALA A 386 38.82 7.36 -4.26
N GLY A 387 37.64 6.99 -4.76
CA GLY A 387 36.57 7.87 -5.23
C GLY A 387 35.52 8.15 -4.16
N THR A 388 34.25 8.09 -4.57
CA THR A 388 33.07 8.28 -3.73
C THR A 388 32.62 6.94 -3.15
N PRO A 389 32.64 6.75 -1.82
CA PRO A 389 32.07 5.57 -1.20
C PRO A 389 30.55 5.52 -1.40
N VAL A 390 30.03 4.35 -1.75
CA VAL A 390 28.60 4.06 -1.80
C VAL A 390 28.31 2.81 -0.98
N THR A 391 27.45 2.94 0.02
CA THR A 391 26.89 1.79 0.75
C THR A 391 25.64 1.30 0.03
N VAL A 392 25.57 0.00 -0.28
CA VAL A 392 24.39 -0.63 -0.88
C VAL A 392 23.68 -1.49 0.16
N PHE A 393 22.36 -1.29 0.31
CA PHE A 393 21.50 -1.99 1.26
C PHE A 393 20.63 -3.05 0.58
N ASN A 394 20.56 -4.23 1.20
CA ASN A 394 19.66 -5.32 0.87
C ASN A 394 18.66 -5.55 2.01
N SER A 395 17.38 -5.25 1.76
CA SER A 395 16.29 -5.45 2.72
C SER A 395 15.81 -6.90 2.86
N LEU A 396 16.24 -7.81 1.98
CA LEU A 396 15.81 -9.20 1.99
C LEU A 396 16.70 -10.06 2.90
N GLU A 397 16.11 -11.07 3.50
CA GLU A 397 16.76 -12.08 4.35
C GLU A 397 17.60 -13.11 3.60
N VAL A 398 17.67 -12.98 2.27
CA VAL A 398 18.54 -13.74 1.39
C VAL A 398 19.62 -12.83 0.82
N ALA A 399 20.86 -13.31 0.82
CA ALA A 399 21.95 -12.64 0.12
C ALA A 399 21.66 -12.67 -1.38
N ARG A 400 21.95 -11.57 -2.08
CA ARG A 400 21.68 -11.48 -3.52
C ARG A 400 22.75 -10.70 -4.26
N THR A 401 22.84 -10.99 -5.54
CA THR A 401 23.60 -10.20 -6.51
C THR A 401 22.60 -9.64 -7.51
N ASP A 402 22.53 -8.31 -7.60
CA ASP A 402 21.57 -7.63 -8.49
C ASP A 402 22.12 -6.27 -8.95
N ALA A 403 21.45 -5.67 -9.93
CA ALA A 403 21.74 -4.30 -10.34
C ALA A 403 21.25 -3.30 -9.28
N VAL A 404 22.05 -2.26 -9.07
CA VAL A 404 21.65 -1.06 -8.34
C VAL A 404 21.80 0.15 -9.26
N THR A 405 20.77 1.01 -9.25
CA THR A 405 20.73 2.26 -10.02
C THR A 405 20.88 3.44 -9.07
N LEU A 406 21.80 4.34 -9.38
CA LEU A 406 22.07 5.58 -8.65
C LEU A 406 21.92 6.79 -9.56
N GLU A 407 21.35 7.87 -9.03
CA GLU A 407 21.45 9.21 -9.57
C GLU A 407 22.45 10.01 -8.76
N LEU A 408 23.57 10.37 -9.38
CA LEU A 408 24.68 11.09 -8.76
C LEU A 408 24.72 12.53 -9.30
N PRO A 409 24.14 13.52 -8.60
CA PRO A 409 24.24 14.92 -8.98
C PRO A 409 25.65 15.46 -8.78
N HIS A 410 26.01 16.50 -9.53
CA HIS A 410 27.34 17.14 -9.51
C HIS A 410 28.50 16.17 -9.78
N TRP A 411 28.24 15.12 -10.55
CA TRP A 411 29.24 14.15 -10.96
C TRP A 411 30.19 14.77 -12.01
N PRO A 412 31.52 14.63 -11.85
CA PRO A 412 32.47 15.45 -12.63
C PRO A 412 32.81 14.93 -14.03
N LYS A 413 32.43 13.68 -14.36
CA LYS A 413 32.88 12.99 -15.58
C LYS A 413 31.75 12.17 -16.20
N ALA A 414 31.73 12.06 -17.53
CA ALA A 414 30.68 11.30 -18.23
C ALA A 414 30.69 9.78 -17.95
N CYS A 415 31.80 9.23 -17.46
CA CYS A 415 31.89 7.82 -17.06
C CYS A 415 32.18 7.67 -15.56
N ALA A 416 31.76 6.54 -15.01
CA ALA A 416 32.08 6.09 -13.66
C ALA A 416 32.49 4.62 -13.69
N ARG A 417 33.45 4.25 -12.84
CA ARG A 417 33.91 2.87 -12.65
C ARG A 417 33.79 2.52 -11.18
N VAL A 418 33.24 1.35 -10.91
CA VAL A 418 32.94 0.91 -9.54
C VAL A 418 33.89 -0.22 -9.16
N TYR A 419 34.37 -0.20 -7.91
CA TYR A 419 35.27 -1.21 -7.37
C TYR A 419 34.73 -1.78 -6.07
N ASP A 420 34.95 -3.06 -5.86
CA ASP A 420 34.64 -3.74 -4.61
C ASP A 420 35.69 -3.43 -3.51
N PRO A 421 35.45 -3.87 -2.26
CA PRO A 421 36.40 -3.68 -1.16
C PRO A 421 37.80 -4.28 -1.36
N LYS A 422 37.96 -5.21 -2.30
CA LYS A 422 39.24 -5.84 -2.63
C LYS A 422 39.97 -5.09 -3.77
N GLY A 423 39.45 -3.95 -4.19
CA GLY A 423 39.98 -3.15 -5.30
C GLY A 423 39.72 -3.76 -6.68
N ARG A 424 38.85 -4.77 -6.77
CA ARG A 424 38.47 -5.39 -8.04
C ARG A 424 37.36 -4.55 -8.67
N GLU A 425 37.51 -4.22 -9.94
CA GLU A 425 36.43 -3.55 -10.67
C GLU A 425 35.18 -4.45 -10.67
N VAL A 426 34.00 -3.85 -10.59
CA VAL A 426 32.71 -4.52 -10.78
C VAL A 426 32.04 -3.97 -12.02
N LYS A 427 31.14 -4.77 -12.60
CA LYS A 427 30.46 -4.39 -13.84
C LYS A 427 29.59 -3.15 -13.58
N SER A 428 29.89 -2.07 -14.29
CA SER A 428 29.21 -0.78 -14.14
C SER A 428 29.05 -0.05 -15.47
N GLN A 429 28.08 0.85 -15.56
CA GLN A 429 27.85 1.71 -16.71
C GLN A 429 27.16 3.00 -16.29
N VAL A 430 27.43 4.10 -17.01
CA VAL A 430 26.63 5.33 -16.92
C VAL A 430 25.65 5.32 -18.09
N ASN A 431 24.36 5.26 -17.79
CA ASN A 431 23.29 5.22 -18.80
C ASN A 431 22.96 6.62 -19.34
N ARG A 432 22.97 7.61 -18.46
CA ARG A 432 22.66 9.02 -18.77
C ARG A 432 23.66 9.92 -18.05
N TYR A 433 24.14 10.96 -18.72
CA TYR A 433 24.95 12.01 -18.12
C TYR A 433 24.51 13.37 -18.67
N GLU A 434 23.73 14.11 -17.88
CA GLU A 434 23.08 15.35 -18.30
C GLU A 434 23.19 16.39 -17.18
N ASN A 435 23.59 17.62 -17.53
CA ASN A 435 23.72 18.73 -16.58
C ASN A 435 24.57 18.42 -15.33
N GLY A 436 25.57 17.55 -15.46
CA GLY A 436 26.41 17.12 -14.34
C GLY A 436 25.78 16.07 -13.44
N THR A 437 24.64 15.47 -13.80
CA THR A 437 24.03 14.33 -13.09
C THR A 437 24.29 13.05 -13.88
N ALA A 438 24.84 12.03 -13.21
CA ALA A 438 25.07 10.71 -13.79
C ALA A 438 24.04 9.70 -13.28
N GLU A 439 23.37 8.98 -14.19
CA GLU A 439 22.63 7.75 -13.88
C GLU A 439 23.58 6.56 -14.01
N LEU A 440 24.06 6.04 -12.87
CA LEU A 440 25.00 4.93 -12.78
C LEU A 440 24.27 3.64 -12.44
N VAL A 441 24.53 2.58 -13.20
CA VAL A 441 24.11 1.21 -12.88
C VAL A 441 25.33 0.34 -12.64
N PHE A 442 25.33 -0.46 -11.58
CA PHE A 442 26.35 -1.48 -11.36
C PHE A 442 25.79 -2.72 -10.67
N VAL A 443 26.49 -3.84 -10.80
CA VAL A 443 26.10 -5.11 -10.17
C VAL A 443 26.76 -5.23 -8.78
N ALA A 444 25.94 -5.38 -7.76
CA ALA A 444 26.37 -5.47 -6.37
C ALA A 444 25.96 -6.82 -5.77
N THR A 445 26.91 -7.49 -5.10
CA THR A 445 26.63 -8.59 -4.19
C THR A 445 26.49 -8.04 -2.78
N VAL A 446 25.36 -8.29 -2.14
CA VAL A 446 25.03 -7.73 -0.82
C VAL A 446 24.50 -8.84 0.09
N PRO A 447 24.99 -8.96 1.34
CA PRO A 447 24.53 -9.99 2.27
C PRO A 447 23.06 -9.81 2.66
N ALA A 448 22.48 -10.86 3.25
CA ALA A 448 21.13 -10.84 3.81
C ALA A 448 20.98 -9.76 4.90
N LEU A 449 19.85 -9.04 4.87
CA LEU A 449 19.52 -7.92 5.77
C LEU A 449 20.73 -7.01 5.99
N GLY A 450 21.40 -6.63 4.91
CA GLY A 450 22.81 -6.33 4.95
C GLY A 450 23.24 -5.18 4.07
N PHE A 451 24.49 -4.78 4.27
CA PHE A 451 25.12 -3.62 3.66
C PHE A 451 26.48 -4.02 3.07
N ALA A 452 26.86 -3.40 1.96
CA ALA A 452 28.17 -3.55 1.35
C ALA A 452 28.66 -2.22 0.74
N VAL A 453 29.94 -1.89 0.97
CA VAL A 453 30.56 -0.66 0.47
C VAL A 453 31.23 -0.89 -0.89
N TYR A 454 31.00 0.04 -1.82
CA TYR A 454 31.61 0.10 -3.14
C TYR A 454 32.28 1.46 -3.37
N ASP A 455 33.39 1.46 -4.12
CA ASP A 455 34.15 2.66 -4.45
C ASP A 455 33.82 3.12 -5.87
N VAL A 456 33.06 4.21 -6.00
CA VAL A 456 32.66 4.79 -7.29
C VAL A 456 33.66 5.87 -7.69
N ARG A 457 34.38 5.66 -8.78
CA ARG A 457 35.43 6.57 -9.25
C ARG A 457 35.01 7.28 -10.55
N PRO A 458 35.13 8.61 -10.64
CA PRO A 458 35.05 9.32 -11.92
C PRO A 458 36.09 8.76 -12.90
N SER A 459 35.71 8.65 -14.16
CA SER A 459 36.58 8.08 -15.19
C SER A 459 36.35 8.78 -16.53
N ASP A 460 37.41 8.89 -17.33
CA ASP A 460 37.31 9.32 -18.74
C ASP A 460 37.00 8.14 -19.69
N VAL A 461 37.09 6.90 -19.18
CA VAL A 461 36.79 5.67 -19.94
C VAL A 461 35.72 4.83 -19.23
N PRO A 462 34.87 4.09 -19.97
CA PRO A 462 33.87 3.21 -19.38
C PRO A 462 34.50 2.02 -18.64
N CYS A 463 33.66 1.22 -17.99
CA CYS A 463 34.07 -0.02 -17.33
C CYS A 463 34.87 -0.93 -18.28
N ARG A 464 35.97 -1.50 -17.79
CA ARG A 464 36.87 -2.33 -18.60
C ARG A 464 36.51 -3.82 -18.60
N LEU A 465 35.63 -4.23 -17.69
CA LEU A 465 35.15 -5.60 -17.65
C LEU A 465 34.27 -5.86 -18.86
N ARG A 466 34.58 -6.94 -19.57
CA ARG A 466 33.68 -7.49 -20.59
C ARG A 466 32.66 -8.38 -19.88
N GLY A 467 31.39 -8.23 -20.26
CA GLY A 467 30.29 -9.03 -19.72
C GLY A 467 30.00 -10.27 -20.54
N SER A 468 29.21 -11.18 -19.96
CA SER A 468 28.46 -12.20 -20.72
C SER A 468 27.22 -11.59 -21.37
N LEU A 469 26.89 -10.34 -21.00
CA LEU A 469 25.86 -9.55 -21.64
C LEU A 469 26.24 -9.22 -23.08
N SER A 470 25.32 -9.42 -24.00
CA SER A 470 25.50 -9.00 -25.38
C SER A 470 24.19 -8.53 -26.01
N ILE A 471 24.31 -7.65 -26.99
CA ILE A 471 23.26 -7.37 -27.97
C ILE A 471 23.84 -7.71 -29.34
N SER A 472 23.20 -8.64 -30.04
CA SER A 472 23.57 -9.08 -31.38
C SER A 472 22.52 -8.62 -32.40
N GLY A 473 22.98 -7.94 -33.45
CA GLY A 473 22.09 -7.33 -34.44
C GLY A 473 21.21 -6.24 -33.82
N GLU A 474 19.99 -6.12 -34.34
CA GLU A 474 19.01 -5.08 -33.93
C GLU A 474 17.92 -5.62 -32.99
N ASN A 475 17.93 -6.91 -32.65
CA ASN A 475 16.76 -7.54 -32.04
C ASN A 475 17.04 -8.69 -31.05
N GLN A 476 18.29 -9.02 -30.74
CA GLN A 476 18.60 -10.08 -29.77
C GLN A 476 19.51 -9.55 -28.66
N MET A 477 19.18 -9.91 -27.42
CA MET A 477 20.03 -9.69 -26.24
C MET A 477 20.20 -10.98 -25.45
N GLU A 478 21.30 -11.11 -24.74
CA GLU A 478 21.64 -12.33 -24.00
C GLU A 478 22.35 -11.99 -22.68
N ASN A 479 22.06 -12.75 -21.63
CA ASN A 479 22.86 -12.81 -20.40
C ASN A 479 23.23 -14.26 -20.08
N GLN A 480 23.70 -14.58 -18.87
CA GLN A 480 24.13 -15.94 -18.50
C GLN A 480 23.01 -16.98 -18.58
N LYS A 481 21.76 -16.59 -18.32
CA LYS A 481 20.60 -17.49 -18.28
C LYS A 481 19.76 -17.41 -19.54
N TYR A 482 19.49 -16.23 -20.07
CA TYR A 482 18.53 -16.05 -21.16
C TYR A 482 19.14 -15.56 -22.47
N ILE A 483 18.56 -16.04 -23.58
CA ILE A 483 18.61 -15.38 -24.89
C ILE A 483 17.21 -14.85 -25.19
N VAL A 484 17.08 -13.54 -25.40
CA VAL A 484 15.80 -12.85 -25.66
C VAL A 484 15.81 -12.27 -27.08
N ARG A 485 14.77 -12.55 -27.86
CA ARG A 485 14.62 -12.03 -29.23
C ARG A 485 13.35 -11.21 -29.39
N LEU A 486 13.46 -10.09 -30.09
CA LEU A 486 12.37 -9.21 -30.49
C LEU A 486 12.07 -9.37 -31.97
N ASN A 487 10.81 -9.17 -32.37
CA ASN A 487 10.48 -8.95 -33.78
C ASN A 487 10.55 -7.46 -34.15
N LYS A 488 10.34 -7.14 -35.42
CA LYS A 488 10.27 -5.75 -35.92
C LYS A 488 9.16 -4.91 -35.30
N LYS A 489 8.19 -5.53 -34.61
CA LYS A 489 7.16 -4.82 -33.85
C LYS A 489 7.59 -4.51 -32.41
N GLY A 490 8.77 -4.95 -31.99
CA GLY A 490 9.27 -4.81 -30.62
C GLY A 490 8.66 -5.81 -29.62
N ASN A 491 7.90 -6.79 -30.08
CA ASN A 491 7.35 -7.84 -29.21
C ASN A 491 8.42 -8.91 -28.95
N ILE A 492 8.48 -9.43 -27.72
CA ILE A 492 9.37 -10.54 -27.35
C ILE A 492 8.83 -11.81 -27.98
N THR A 493 9.57 -12.39 -28.92
CA THR A 493 9.14 -13.57 -29.68
C THR A 493 9.75 -14.88 -29.20
N SER A 494 10.86 -14.81 -28.45
CA SER A 494 11.59 -15.98 -27.97
C SER A 494 12.35 -15.59 -26.71
N ILE A 495 12.27 -16.46 -25.71
CA ILE A 495 13.12 -16.45 -24.51
C ILE A 495 13.63 -17.88 -24.35
N LEU A 496 14.92 -18.10 -24.59
CA LEU A 496 15.56 -19.40 -24.36
C LEU A 496 16.24 -19.38 -22.99
N ASP A 497 16.01 -20.40 -22.16
CA ASP A 497 16.74 -20.61 -20.91
C ASP A 497 17.92 -21.58 -21.11
N LYS A 498 19.13 -21.05 -21.04
CA LYS A 498 20.39 -21.78 -21.24
C LYS A 498 20.71 -22.73 -20.10
N GLU A 499 20.14 -22.55 -18.92
CA GLU A 499 20.31 -23.48 -17.79
C GLU A 499 19.40 -24.71 -17.91
N MET A 500 18.45 -24.69 -18.85
CA MET A 500 17.50 -25.76 -19.16
C MET A 500 17.65 -26.26 -20.60
N ASP A 501 18.89 -26.42 -21.07
CA ASP A 501 19.19 -26.92 -22.44
C ASP A 501 18.54 -26.08 -23.54
N GLU A 502 18.60 -24.75 -23.39
CA GLU A 502 17.97 -23.78 -24.31
C GLU A 502 16.45 -23.96 -24.45
N GLN A 503 15.77 -24.39 -23.39
CA GLN A 503 14.30 -24.49 -23.35
C GLN A 503 13.66 -23.16 -23.78
N GLU A 504 12.86 -23.20 -24.84
CA GLU A 504 12.03 -22.07 -25.26
C GLU A 504 10.86 -21.91 -24.29
N LEU A 505 10.70 -20.69 -23.76
CA LEU A 505 9.65 -20.38 -22.80
C LEU A 505 8.35 -20.00 -23.50
N LEU A 506 8.39 -19.46 -24.73
CA LEU A 506 7.24 -18.86 -25.39
C LEU A 506 6.76 -19.69 -26.59
N SER A 507 5.44 -19.85 -26.72
CA SER A 507 4.82 -20.41 -27.94
C SER A 507 4.36 -19.32 -28.91
N GLU A 508 4.07 -18.12 -28.40
CA GLU A 508 3.74 -16.94 -29.20
C GLU A 508 4.39 -15.68 -28.59
N PRO A 509 4.51 -14.58 -29.36
CA PRO A 509 5.12 -13.37 -28.83
C PRO A 509 4.34 -12.74 -27.66
N ILE A 510 5.06 -12.27 -26.65
CA ILE A 510 4.49 -11.43 -25.60
C ILE A 510 4.05 -10.11 -26.23
N SER A 511 2.80 -9.72 -26.01
CA SER A 511 2.22 -8.53 -26.63
C SER A 511 1.18 -7.86 -25.73
N LEU A 512 1.08 -6.54 -25.87
CA LEU A 512 0.01 -5.74 -25.27
C LEU A 512 -1.19 -5.72 -26.23
N GLY A 513 -2.21 -6.52 -25.92
CA GLY A 513 -3.46 -6.58 -26.68
C GLY A 513 -4.42 -5.46 -26.30
N LEU A 514 -5.00 -4.79 -27.30
CA LEU A 514 -6.02 -3.74 -27.12
C LEU A 514 -7.38 -4.23 -27.61
N PHE A 515 -8.39 -4.06 -26.76
CA PHE A 515 -9.75 -4.55 -26.97
C PHE A 515 -10.71 -3.36 -27.06
N LYS A 516 -11.63 -3.40 -28.02
CA LYS A 516 -12.84 -2.56 -27.98
C LYS A 516 -13.66 -3.00 -26.78
N TYR A 517 -13.87 -2.08 -25.87
CA TYR A 517 -14.42 -2.39 -24.57
C TYR A 517 -15.59 -1.47 -24.26
N THR A 518 -16.78 -2.07 -24.08
CA THR A 518 -17.94 -1.32 -23.62
C THR A 518 -18.07 -1.34 -22.11
N GLY A 519 -17.71 -2.48 -21.50
CA GLY A 519 -17.77 -2.71 -20.07
C GLY A 519 -19.20 -2.83 -19.54
N SER A 520 -19.33 -2.80 -18.22
CA SER A 520 -20.65 -2.84 -17.58
C SER A 520 -21.42 -1.53 -17.78
N LYS A 521 -22.73 -1.67 -17.95
CA LYS A 521 -23.67 -0.54 -17.97
C LYS A 521 -24.04 -0.04 -16.57
N PRO A 522 -24.48 -0.89 -15.64
CA PRO A 522 -24.84 -0.44 -14.30
C PRO A 522 -23.62 -0.08 -13.44
N TRP A 523 -22.51 -0.82 -13.55
CA TRP A 523 -21.37 -0.68 -12.64
C TRP A 523 -20.01 -0.65 -13.39
N PRO A 524 -19.73 0.42 -14.16
CA PRO A 524 -18.62 0.42 -15.13
C PRO A 524 -17.22 0.19 -14.56
N ALA A 525 -16.93 0.64 -13.34
CA ALA A 525 -15.62 0.43 -12.70
C ALA A 525 -15.53 -0.86 -11.86
N TRP A 526 -16.65 -1.35 -11.32
CA TRP A 526 -16.71 -2.56 -10.49
C TRP A 526 -16.69 -3.83 -11.33
N GLU A 527 -17.35 -3.80 -12.49
CA GLU A 527 -17.65 -4.98 -13.31
C GLU A 527 -16.92 -4.96 -14.64
N MET A 528 -16.67 -6.15 -15.16
CA MET A 528 -16.18 -6.37 -16.52
C MET A 528 -17.16 -7.21 -17.34
N ASN A 529 -17.01 -7.18 -18.66
CA ASN A 529 -17.84 -7.98 -19.54
C ASN A 529 -17.10 -9.26 -19.96
N TYR A 530 -17.56 -10.43 -19.49
CA TYR A 530 -16.96 -11.72 -19.84
C TYR A 530 -16.84 -11.94 -21.36
N LYS A 531 -17.86 -11.61 -22.15
CA LYS A 531 -17.84 -11.81 -23.61
C LYS A 531 -16.85 -10.89 -24.32
N GLU A 532 -16.53 -9.73 -23.75
CA GLU A 532 -15.51 -8.83 -24.28
C GLU A 532 -14.11 -9.25 -23.80
N ALA A 533 -13.99 -9.71 -22.55
CA ALA A 533 -12.73 -10.19 -21.97
C ALA A 533 -12.29 -11.56 -22.52
N ASN A 534 -13.22 -12.45 -22.84
CA ASN A 534 -12.97 -13.79 -23.39
C ASN A 534 -12.83 -13.79 -24.93
N LYS A 535 -12.02 -12.87 -25.45
CA LYS A 535 -11.69 -12.78 -26.88
C LYS A 535 -10.20 -12.61 -27.06
N ASP A 536 -9.73 -12.84 -28.29
CA ASP A 536 -8.44 -12.32 -28.74
C ASP A 536 -8.51 -10.79 -28.95
N PRO A 537 -7.38 -10.07 -28.85
CA PRO A 537 -7.37 -8.61 -28.98
C PRO A 537 -7.80 -8.14 -30.38
N ASP A 538 -8.51 -7.01 -30.45
CA ASP A 538 -8.90 -6.39 -31.72
C ASP A 538 -7.69 -5.86 -32.49
N ARG A 539 -6.68 -5.36 -31.76
CA ARG A 539 -5.48 -4.74 -32.32
C ARG A 539 -4.31 -4.79 -31.35
N LEU A 540 -3.12 -4.58 -31.90
CA LEU A 540 -1.89 -4.34 -31.16
C LEU A 540 -1.40 -2.91 -31.45
N PRO A 541 -0.69 -2.27 -30.52
CA PRO A 541 0.05 -1.05 -30.79
C PRO A 541 1.01 -1.22 -31.99
N ASN A 542 1.12 -0.19 -32.83
CA ASN A 542 2.05 -0.17 -33.96
C ASN A 542 3.44 0.26 -33.48
N PRO A 543 4.52 -0.42 -33.94
CA PRO A 543 5.88 0.00 -33.60
C PRO A 543 6.19 1.39 -34.16
N VAL A 544 6.83 2.21 -33.35
CA VAL A 544 7.42 3.49 -33.75
C VAL A 544 8.92 3.34 -33.82
N THR A 545 9.55 2.88 -32.73
CA THR A 545 10.99 2.64 -32.65
C THR A 545 11.29 1.41 -31.81
N VAL A 546 12.38 0.72 -32.15
CA VAL A 546 13.06 -0.25 -31.28
C VAL A 546 14.51 0.18 -31.25
N THR A 547 14.99 0.64 -30.10
CA THR A 547 16.34 1.18 -29.94
C THR A 547 17.09 0.43 -28.85
N ILE A 548 18.41 0.36 -28.98
CA ILE A 548 19.25 -0.08 -27.88
C ILE A 548 19.34 1.08 -26.89
N GLN A 549 18.69 0.94 -25.74
CA GLN A 549 18.73 1.93 -24.66
C GLN A 549 20.00 1.76 -23.82
N GLU A 550 20.42 0.51 -23.61
CA GLU A 550 21.59 0.19 -22.79
C GLU A 550 22.42 -0.92 -23.44
N LYS A 551 23.73 -0.72 -23.45
CA LYS A 551 24.71 -1.67 -24.02
C LYS A 551 25.97 -1.75 -23.17
N GLY A 552 25.82 -1.71 -21.85
CA GLY A 552 26.94 -1.76 -20.92
C GLY A 552 27.13 -3.16 -20.32
N PRO A 553 28.22 -3.36 -19.54
CA PRO A 553 28.54 -4.65 -18.96
C PRO A 553 27.68 -5.01 -17.74
N ALA A 554 26.92 -4.07 -17.16
CA ALA A 554 26.05 -4.34 -16.01
C ALA A 554 24.62 -4.70 -16.44
N ARG A 555 24.11 -4.02 -17.48
CA ARG A 555 22.77 -4.21 -18.01
C ARG A 555 22.72 -3.89 -19.50
N VAL A 556 21.95 -4.69 -20.23
CA VAL A 556 21.58 -4.45 -21.63
C VAL A 556 20.08 -4.32 -21.72
N SER A 557 19.60 -3.43 -22.58
CA SER A 557 18.16 -3.26 -22.77
C SER A 557 17.78 -2.67 -24.12
N PHE A 558 16.61 -3.09 -24.61
CA PHE A 558 15.92 -2.44 -25.71
C PHE A 558 14.83 -1.50 -25.16
N CYS A 559 14.70 -0.30 -25.75
CA CYS A 559 13.53 0.54 -25.60
C CYS A 559 12.64 0.35 -26.82
N VAL A 560 11.41 -0.07 -26.58
CA VAL A 560 10.37 -0.27 -27.59
C VAL A 560 9.31 0.79 -27.40
N GLU A 561 9.17 1.68 -28.38
CA GLU A 561 8.09 2.67 -28.42
C GLU A 561 7.05 2.24 -29.45
N GLN A 562 5.79 2.19 -29.03
CA GLN A 562 4.65 1.84 -29.86
C GLN A 562 3.54 2.89 -29.72
N LYS A 563 2.61 2.93 -30.68
CA LYS A 563 1.46 3.84 -30.69
C LYS A 563 0.16 3.17 -31.14
N ASP A 564 -0.94 3.60 -30.54
CA ASP A 564 -2.30 3.31 -31.00
C ASP A 564 -3.15 4.58 -30.92
N GLY A 565 -3.47 5.17 -32.07
CA GLY A 565 -4.07 6.50 -32.14
C GLY A 565 -3.17 7.52 -31.45
N ASP A 566 -3.73 8.17 -30.42
CA ASP A 566 -3.04 9.20 -29.63
C ASP A 566 -2.30 8.61 -28.42
N SER A 567 -2.53 7.32 -28.09
CA SER A 567 -1.85 6.65 -26.97
C SER A 567 -0.44 6.22 -27.35
N THR A 568 0.51 6.38 -26.43
CA THR A 568 1.90 5.92 -26.60
C THR A 568 2.26 4.89 -25.52
N PHE A 569 3.11 3.95 -25.90
CA PHE A 569 3.55 2.85 -25.04
C PHE A 569 5.07 2.76 -25.14
N LYS A 570 5.77 2.91 -24.02
CA LYS A 570 7.22 2.79 -23.92
C LYS A 570 7.54 1.60 -23.00
N ASN A 571 8.22 0.60 -23.55
CA ASN A 571 8.65 -0.58 -22.80
C ASN A 571 10.18 -0.69 -22.85
N ILE A 572 10.83 -0.76 -21.70
CA ILE A 572 12.26 -1.07 -21.60
C ILE A 572 12.39 -2.54 -21.20
N ILE A 573 12.96 -3.35 -22.10
CA ILE A 573 13.14 -4.80 -21.91
C ILE A 573 14.61 -5.01 -21.59
N ALA A 574 14.91 -5.51 -20.38
CA ALA A 574 16.27 -5.52 -19.85
C ALA A 574 16.72 -6.91 -19.38
N LEU A 575 18.03 -7.14 -19.52
CA LEU A 575 18.77 -8.23 -18.88
C LEU A 575 19.93 -7.66 -18.09
N THR A 576 20.00 -8.05 -16.83
CA THR A 576 21.11 -7.73 -15.91
C THR A 576 22.14 -8.84 -15.92
N ASP A 577 23.41 -8.48 -15.75
CA ASP A 577 24.49 -9.45 -15.61
C ASP A 577 24.35 -10.26 -14.31
N GLY A 578 24.36 -11.59 -14.43
CA GLY A 578 24.08 -12.50 -13.32
C GLY A 578 22.60 -12.52 -12.90
N GLY A 579 21.73 -11.76 -13.58
CA GLY A 579 20.30 -11.71 -13.30
C GLY A 579 19.55 -12.93 -13.86
N SER A 580 18.54 -13.38 -13.13
CA SER A 580 17.72 -14.55 -13.51
C SER A 580 16.35 -14.15 -14.06
N ARG A 581 16.12 -12.88 -14.41
CA ARG A 581 14.84 -12.35 -14.86
C ARG A 581 14.96 -11.65 -16.21
N VAL A 582 13.93 -11.79 -17.04
CA VAL A 582 13.68 -10.88 -18.18
C VAL A 582 12.75 -9.78 -17.69
N GLU A 583 13.25 -8.56 -17.51
CA GLU A 583 12.50 -7.47 -16.89
C GLU A 583 11.93 -6.53 -17.95
N VAL A 584 10.68 -6.08 -17.75
CA VAL A 584 9.99 -5.13 -18.63
C VAL A 584 9.43 -3.98 -17.80
N TYR A 585 9.96 -2.78 -18.03
CA TYR A 585 9.50 -1.54 -17.40
C TYR A 585 8.61 -0.78 -18.39
N SER A 586 7.34 -0.56 -18.05
CA SER A 586 6.35 0.02 -18.94
C SER A 586 5.87 1.40 -18.48
N GLU A 587 5.88 2.35 -19.40
CA GLU A 587 5.22 3.65 -19.28
C GLU A 587 4.20 3.81 -20.43
N ILE A 588 2.98 4.21 -20.09
CA ILE A 588 1.88 4.39 -21.04
C ILE A 588 1.33 5.80 -20.88
N GLU A 589 1.33 6.57 -21.96
CA GLU A 589 0.49 7.76 -22.08
C GLU A 589 -0.85 7.30 -22.67
N TRP A 590 -1.84 7.09 -21.81
CA TRP A 590 -3.12 6.50 -22.17
C TRP A 590 -4.12 7.56 -22.59
N ARG A 591 -4.49 7.54 -23.87
CA ARG A 591 -5.44 8.48 -24.49
C ARG A 591 -6.64 7.78 -25.13
N SER A 592 -6.71 6.46 -24.97
CA SER A 592 -7.71 5.59 -25.58
C SER A 592 -8.96 5.47 -24.70
N LEU A 593 -10.10 5.94 -25.21
CA LEU A 593 -11.41 5.69 -24.61
C LEU A 593 -11.98 4.34 -25.07
N HIS A 594 -12.93 3.77 -24.33
CA HIS A 594 -13.65 2.54 -24.73
C HIS A 594 -12.73 1.37 -25.03
N THR A 595 -11.64 1.27 -24.28
CA THR A 595 -10.56 0.33 -24.57
C THR A 595 -10.12 -0.37 -23.30
N MET A 596 -9.87 -1.67 -23.41
CA MET A 596 -9.19 -2.46 -22.39
C MET A 596 -7.83 -2.92 -22.94
N ALA A 597 -6.83 -3.00 -22.09
CA ALA A 597 -5.47 -3.42 -22.44
C ALA A 597 -5.03 -4.59 -21.56
N LYS A 598 -4.56 -5.68 -22.19
CA LYS A 598 -4.03 -6.85 -21.48
C LYS A 598 -2.68 -7.27 -22.06
N ASN A 599 -1.70 -7.58 -21.21
CA ASN A 599 -0.52 -8.31 -21.67
C ASN A 599 -0.87 -9.78 -21.83
N LYS A 600 -0.50 -10.37 -22.96
CA LYS A 600 -0.65 -11.80 -23.26
C LYS A 600 0.69 -12.50 -23.12
N PHE A 601 0.70 -13.58 -22.34
CA PHE A 601 1.84 -14.48 -22.15
C PHE A 601 1.42 -15.88 -22.59
N ALA A 602 1.87 -16.29 -23.78
CA ALA A 602 1.60 -17.63 -24.32
C ALA A 602 2.89 -18.45 -24.25
N PHE A 603 2.89 -19.44 -23.37
CA PHE A 603 4.07 -20.24 -23.04
C PHE A 603 4.14 -21.53 -23.84
N ALA A 604 5.35 -22.07 -23.93
CA ALA A 604 5.57 -23.40 -24.49
C ALA A 604 5.13 -24.52 -23.53
N CYS A 605 5.06 -24.25 -22.22
CA CYS A 605 4.44 -25.15 -21.25
C CYS A 605 2.90 -25.12 -21.37
N THR A 606 2.26 -26.25 -21.05
CA THR A 606 0.80 -26.39 -21.10
C THR A 606 0.26 -27.09 -19.86
N ASN A 607 -0.76 -26.50 -19.24
CA ASN A 607 -1.39 -27.05 -18.05
C ASN A 607 -2.85 -26.54 -17.94
N PRO A 608 -3.85 -27.38 -17.64
CA PRO A 608 -5.22 -26.92 -17.41
C PRO A 608 -5.35 -25.93 -16.24
N GLU A 609 -4.43 -25.95 -15.28
CA GLU A 609 -4.40 -25.04 -14.12
C GLU A 609 -3.14 -24.15 -14.12
N ALA A 610 -3.26 -22.97 -13.50
CA ALA A 610 -2.13 -22.09 -13.19
C ALA A 610 -2.14 -21.76 -11.70
N THR A 611 -0.97 -21.46 -11.14
CA THR A 611 -0.80 -21.14 -9.71
C THR A 611 -0.71 -19.63 -9.52
N PHE A 612 -1.54 -19.07 -8.66
CA PHE A 612 -1.65 -17.63 -8.41
C PHE A 612 -1.23 -17.31 -6.97
N ASP A 613 -0.37 -16.31 -6.80
CA ASP A 613 0.09 -15.83 -5.50
C ASP A 613 -1.05 -15.17 -4.71
N LEU A 614 -1.26 -15.63 -3.46
CA LEU A 614 -2.16 -15.03 -2.48
C LEU A 614 -1.43 -14.12 -1.47
N GLY A 615 -0.10 -14.03 -1.57
CA GLY A 615 0.76 -13.27 -0.66
C GLY A 615 1.17 -14.02 0.61
N LEU A 616 0.37 -14.98 1.09
CA LEU A 616 0.69 -15.91 2.19
C LEU A 616 0.55 -17.39 1.80
N GLY A 617 0.52 -17.65 0.50
CA GLY A 617 0.35 -18.98 -0.08
C GLY A 617 -0.07 -18.84 -1.53
N ALA A 618 -0.58 -19.92 -2.12
CA ALA A 618 -1.01 -19.90 -3.50
C ALA A 618 -2.30 -20.69 -3.72
N ILE A 619 -3.01 -20.34 -4.79
CA ILE A 619 -4.22 -21.04 -5.26
C ILE A 619 -4.04 -21.48 -6.70
N ARG A 620 -4.53 -22.68 -7.03
CA ARG A 620 -4.61 -23.16 -8.41
C ARG A 620 -5.97 -22.80 -9.00
N ARG A 621 -5.97 -22.22 -10.21
CA ARG A 621 -7.20 -21.91 -10.95
C ARG A 621 -7.13 -22.43 -12.37
N GLY A 622 -8.26 -22.93 -12.86
CA GLY A 622 -8.43 -23.39 -14.23
C GLY A 622 -8.59 -22.25 -15.25
N ASN A 623 -8.88 -22.60 -16.51
CA ASN A 623 -9.20 -21.62 -17.54
C ASN A 623 -10.44 -20.79 -17.18
N MET A 624 -10.48 -19.56 -17.68
CA MET A 624 -11.54 -18.60 -17.40
C MET A 624 -12.94 -19.13 -17.76
N THR A 625 -13.91 -18.88 -16.88
CA THR A 625 -15.34 -19.21 -17.08
C THR A 625 -16.19 -17.96 -16.84
N GLU A 626 -17.46 -17.95 -17.23
CA GLU A 626 -18.36 -16.81 -16.98
C GLU A 626 -18.49 -16.43 -15.48
N LYS A 627 -18.16 -17.35 -14.57
CA LYS A 627 -18.16 -17.12 -13.12
C LYS A 627 -16.80 -16.67 -12.55
N LEU A 628 -15.71 -17.08 -13.20
CA LEU A 628 -14.32 -16.87 -12.76
C LEU A 628 -13.48 -16.53 -13.98
N PHE A 629 -13.58 -15.29 -14.45
CA PHE A 629 -12.89 -14.85 -15.67
C PHE A 629 -11.82 -13.78 -15.48
N GLU A 630 -11.79 -13.18 -14.30
CA GLU A 630 -10.81 -12.19 -13.89
C GLU A 630 -10.64 -12.39 -12.38
N VAL A 631 -9.43 -12.69 -11.94
CA VAL A 631 -9.13 -13.13 -10.57
C VAL A 631 -7.93 -12.38 -10.00
N PRO A 632 -7.88 -12.17 -8.67
CA PRO A 632 -6.77 -11.48 -8.04
C PRO A 632 -5.53 -12.36 -7.91
N ALA A 633 -4.35 -11.74 -8.05
CA ALA A 633 -3.06 -12.27 -7.62
C ALA A 633 -2.18 -11.15 -7.05
N GLN A 634 -1.29 -11.50 -6.12
CA GLN A 634 -0.43 -10.54 -5.43
C GLN A 634 0.81 -10.15 -6.24
N ASN A 635 1.84 -11.01 -6.25
CA ASN A 635 3.14 -10.65 -6.83
C ASN A 635 3.51 -11.49 -8.06
N TRP A 636 2.91 -12.66 -8.24
CA TRP A 636 3.21 -13.52 -9.39
C TRP A 636 2.06 -14.46 -9.76
N VAL A 637 2.07 -14.90 -11.01
CA VAL A 637 1.26 -16.01 -11.53
C VAL A 637 2.17 -16.95 -12.31
N ASP A 638 2.03 -18.24 -12.07
CA ASP A 638 2.90 -19.28 -12.62
C ASP A 638 2.15 -20.29 -13.48
N LEU A 639 2.78 -20.67 -14.59
CA LEU A 639 2.40 -21.84 -15.37
C LEU A 639 3.54 -22.86 -15.38
N THR A 640 3.41 -23.87 -14.52
CA THR A 640 4.26 -25.07 -14.52
C THR A 640 3.70 -26.07 -15.54
N ASP A 641 4.55 -26.67 -16.37
CA ASP A 641 4.11 -27.67 -17.35
C ASP A 641 3.43 -28.87 -16.67
N LYS A 642 2.50 -29.53 -17.37
CA LYS A 642 1.77 -30.68 -16.85
C LYS A 642 2.67 -31.83 -16.37
N ASN A 643 3.88 -31.98 -16.90
CA ASN A 643 4.83 -32.99 -16.42
C ASN A 643 5.45 -32.63 -15.07
N GLY A 644 5.43 -31.34 -14.71
CA GLY A 644 5.98 -30.82 -13.47
C GLY A 644 7.49 -30.61 -13.45
N ASP A 645 8.17 -30.72 -14.59
CA ASP A 645 9.64 -30.68 -14.68
C ASP A 645 10.21 -29.26 -14.84
N TRP A 646 9.38 -28.29 -15.26
CA TRP A 646 9.75 -26.88 -15.40
C TRP A 646 8.51 -25.98 -15.52
N GLY A 647 8.70 -24.68 -15.36
CA GLY A 647 7.63 -23.69 -15.52
C GLY A 647 8.13 -22.27 -15.75
N VAL A 648 7.18 -21.37 -15.94
CA VAL A 648 7.43 -19.94 -16.11
C VAL A 648 6.49 -19.14 -15.22
N SER A 649 7.08 -18.29 -14.39
CA SER A 649 6.37 -17.34 -13.55
C SER A 649 6.43 -15.94 -14.16
N VAL A 650 5.28 -15.25 -14.19
CA VAL A 650 5.19 -13.83 -14.48
C VAL A 650 5.08 -13.07 -13.17
N LEU A 651 6.09 -12.24 -12.90
CA LEU A 651 6.19 -11.39 -11.73
C LEU A 651 5.55 -10.03 -12.05
N SER A 652 4.74 -9.50 -11.14
CA SER A 652 4.00 -8.24 -11.33
C SER A 652 4.43 -7.22 -10.30
N GLU A 653 4.73 -6.00 -10.75
CA GLU A 653 5.00 -4.90 -9.83
C GLU A 653 3.72 -4.50 -9.08
N CYS A 654 2.62 -4.26 -9.81
CA CYS A 654 1.43 -3.61 -9.25
C CYS A 654 0.11 -3.93 -9.96
N LYS A 655 0.07 -4.99 -10.78
CA LYS A 655 -1.16 -5.43 -11.45
C LYS A 655 -1.70 -6.69 -10.80
N TYR A 656 -2.98 -6.61 -10.43
CA TYR A 656 -3.67 -7.59 -9.61
C TYR A 656 -4.74 -8.37 -10.37
N GLY A 657 -5.24 -7.85 -11.51
CA GLY A 657 -6.24 -8.52 -12.34
C GLY A 657 -5.63 -9.46 -13.36
N TRP A 658 -5.98 -10.74 -13.29
CA TRP A 658 -5.44 -11.80 -14.14
C TRP A 658 -6.53 -12.70 -14.71
N ASP A 659 -6.25 -13.30 -15.86
CA ASP A 659 -7.04 -14.41 -16.38
C ASP A 659 -6.16 -15.51 -16.98
N LYS A 660 -6.61 -16.76 -16.81
CA LYS A 660 -6.06 -17.92 -17.52
C LYS A 660 -6.90 -18.18 -18.76
N TYR A 661 -6.45 -17.66 -19.90
CA TYR A 661 -7.23 -17.68 -21.13
C TYR A 661 -7.33 -19.08 -21.73
N LYS A 662 -6.21 -19.81 -21.78
CA LYS A 662 -6.06 -21.15 -22.35
C LYS A 662 -5.02 -21.94 -21.55
N ASP A 663 -4.87 -23.23 -21.84
CA ASP A 663 -3.94 -24.14 -21.15
C ASP A 663 -2.48 -23.65 -21.15
N ASN A 664 -2.09 -22.87 -22.15
CA ASN A 664 -0.74 -22.32 -22.26
C ASN A 664 -0.70 -20.79 -22.17
N THR A 665 -1.82 -20.11 -21.86
CA THR A 665 -1.92 -18.65 -21.99
C THR A 665 -2.42 -17.99 -20.72
N LEU A 666 -1.59 -17.13 -20.14
CA LEU A 666 -1.95 -16.19 -19.09
C LEU A 666 -2.14 -14.78 -19.67
N ARG A 667 -3.04 -14.00 -19.08
CA ARG A 667 -3.18 -12.57 -19.40
C ARG A 667 -3.25 -11.74 -18.13
N MET A 668 -2.57 -10.61 -18.17
CA MET A 668 -2.57 -9.60 -17.11
C MET A 668 -3.32 -8.37 -17.59
N THR A 669 -4.38 -7.97 -16.91
CA THR A 669 -5.14 -6.77 -17.24
C THR A 669 -4.37 -5.54 -16.77
N VAL A 670 -4.04 -4.64 -17.69
CA VAL A 670 -3.18 -3.48 -17.41
C VAL A 670 -4.01 -2.23 -17.18
N LEU A 671 -5.00 -1.98 -18.04
CA LEU A 671 -5.90 -0.83 -18.01
C LEU A 671 -7.27 -1.24 -18.56
N HIS A 672 -8.33 -0.58 -18.10
CA HIS A 672 -9.62 -0.61 -18.80
C HIS A 672 -10.34 0.73 -18.65
N SER A 673 -10.95 1.20 -19.73
CA SER A 673 -11.72 2.45 -19.77
C SER A 673 -13.10 2.14 -20.38
N PRO A 674 -14.15 1.91 -19.56
CA PRO A 674 -15.48 1.56 -20.03
C PRO A 674 -16.16 2.70 -20.82
N VAL A 675 -17.30 2.43 -21.45
CA VAL A 675 -18.07 3.48 -22.16
C VAL A 675 -18.83 4.40 -21.22
N ARG A 676 -19.28 3.88 -20.08
CA ARG A 676 -20.26 4.51 -19.21
C ARG A 676 -19.64 4.97 -17.90
N ASN A 677 -20.41 5.76 -17.18
CA ASN A 677 -20.11 6.17 -15.82
C ASN A 677 -21.27 5.72 -14.93
N TYR A 678 -20.99 5.23 -13.73
CA TYR A 678 -22.02 4.98 -12.72
C TYR A 678 -22.77 6.28 -12.39
N ARG A 679 -22.00 7.33 -12.08
CA ARG A 679 -22.44 8.73 -12.04
C ARG A 679 -21.55 9.57 -12.92
N ILE A 680 -22.08 10.60 -13.56
CA ILE A 680 -21.25 11.39 -14.47
C ILE A 680 -20.02 11.99 -13.76
N ASP A 681 -20.10 12.40 -12.48
CA ASP A 681 -18.95 12.89 -11.70
C ASP A 681 -17.96 11.81 -11.23
N SER A 682 -18.24 10.52 -11.48
CA SER A 682 -17.27 9.43 -11.27
C SER A 682 -16.21 9.31 -12.36
N MET A 683 -16.54 9.76 -13.58
CA MET A 683 -15.63 9.81 -14.72
C MET A 683 -14.88 8.49 -15.00
N GLN A 684 -15.56 7.37 -14.75
CA GLN A 684 -15.11 6.01 -15.03
C GLN A 684 -14.88 5.78 -16.53
N SER A 685 -15.65 6.42 -17.41
CA SER A 685 -15.43 6.34 -18.86
C SER A 685 -14.13 6.99 -19.32
N MET A 686 -13.48 7.73 -18.42
CA MET A 686 -12.23 8.45 -18.61
C MET A 686 -11.21 8.08 -17.54
N MET A 687 -11.44 6.98 -16.82
CA MET A 687 -10.49 6.53 -15.82
C MET A 687 -9.19 6.11 -16.48
N ASP A 688 -8.10 6.39 -15.78
CA ASP A 688 -6.73 6.08 -16.19
C ASP A 688 -6.24 6.78 -17.47
N LEU A 689 -6.95 7.81 -17.97
CA LEU A 689 -6.37 8.70 -18.97
C LEU A 689 -5.15 9.44 -18.40
N GLY A 690 -4.14 9.63 -19.25
CA GLY A 690 -2.86 10.24 -18.88
C GLY A 690 -1.78 9.21 -18.59
N LEU A 691 -0.84 9.55 -17.71
CA LEU A 691 0.34 8.74 -17.45
C LEU A 691 -0.01 7.50 -16.63
N ASN A 692 0.49 6.35 -17.05
CA ASN A 692 0.38 5.09 -16.32
C ASN A 692 1.73 4.38 -16.33
N ARG A 693 2.12 3.81 -15.19
CA ARG A 693 3.37 3.05 -15.04
C ARG A 693 3.12 1.70 -14.39
N TYR A 694 3.76 0.67 -14.90
CA TYR A 694 3.79 -0.66 -14.31
C TYR A 694 4.95 -1.45 -14.90
N SER A 695 5.36 -2.50 -14.21
CA SER A 695 6.45 -3.36 -14.66
C SER A 695 6.11 -4.81 -14.41
N TYR A 696 6.71 -5.71 -15.20
CA TYR A 696 6.62 -7.15 -14.98
C TYR A 696 7.96 -7.81 -15.32
N ALA A 697 8.16 -9.04 -14.86
CA ALA A 697 9.33 -9.83 -15.21
C ALA A 697 8.95 -11.29 -15.45
N LEU A 698 9.74 -11.97 -16.30
CA LEU A 698 9.62 -13.42 -16.49
C LEU A 698 10.78 -14.14 -15.79
N PHE A 699 10.43 -15.21 -15.09
CA PHE A 699 11.36 -16.10 -14.42
C PHE A 699 11.01 -17.56 -14.78
N SER A 700 11.94 -18.28 -15.39
CA SER A 700 11.83 -19.73 -15.57
C SER A 700 12.43 -20.48 -14.38
N HIS A 701 11.82 -21.62 -14.05
CA HIS A 701 12.27 -22.49 -12.98
C HIS A 701 12.25 -23.95 -13.41
N LYS A 702 13.06 -24.77 -12.73
CA LYS A 702 13.05 -26.23 -12.83
C LYS A 702 12.12 -26.78 -11.77
N GLY A 703 11.33 -27.79 -12.14
CA GLY A 703 10.37 -28.44 -11.27
C GLY A 703 9.08 -27.63 -11.11
N GLN A 704 8.50 -27.73 -9.92
CA GLN A 704 7.31 -26.99 -9.52
C GLN A 704 7.67 -25.58 -9.05
N VAL A 705 6.73 -24.64 -9.21
CA VAL A 705 6.82 -23.32 -8.60
C VAL A 705 7.03 -23.43 -7.08
N GLY A 706 7.89 -22.57 -6.54
CA GLY A 706 8.26 -22.60 -5.12
C GLY A 706 9.04 -21.36 -4.67
N ALA A 707 9.96 -21.56 -3.73
CA ALA A 707 10.69 -20.49 -3.05
C ALA A 707 11.48 -19.57 -4.01
N ASP A 708 12.03 -20.11 -5.09
CA ASP A 708 12.79 -19.31 -6.06
C ASP A 708 11.93 -18.25 -6.73
N THR A 709 10.74 -18.61 -7.22
CA THR A 709 9.77 -17.64 -7.78
C THR A 709 9.42 -16.57 -6.76
N GLN A 710 9.12 -16.96 -5.51
CA GLN A 710 8.80 -16.02 -4.43
C GLN A 710 9.94 -15.04 -4.17
N ASN A 711 11.18 -15.53 -4.11
CA ASN A 711 12.37 -14.71 -3.85
C ASN A 711 12.71 -13.79 -5.03
N GLN A 712 12.54 -14.25 -6.27
CA GLN A 712 12.71 -13.43 -7.47
C GLN A 712 11.63 -12.34 -7.57
N ALA A 713 10.38 -12.65 -7.21
CA ALA A 713 9.29 -11.66 -7.12
C ALA A 713 9.63 -10.54 -6.12
N ARG A 714 10.06 -10.92 -4.91
CA ARG A 714 10.45 -9.96 -3.87
C ARG A 714 11.69 -9.16 -4.25
N ALA A 715 12.69 -9.79 -4.87
CA ALA A 715 13.87 -9.09 -5.34
C ALA A 715 13.54 -8.02 -6.40
N PHE A 716 12.57 -8.31 -7.27
CA PHE A 716 12.07 -7.36 -8.27
C PHE A 716 11.28 -6.19 -7.65
N LEU A 717 10.46 -6.47 -6.63
CA LEU A 717 9.65 -5.45 -5.94
C LEU A 717 10.46 -4.54 -5.00
N GLN A 718 11.50 -5.10 -4.37
CA GLN A 718 12.37 -4.41 -3.41
C GLN A 718 13.81 -4.36 -3.96
N PRO A 719 14.12 -3.46 -4.91
CA PRO A 719 15.46 -3.36 -5.48
C PRO A 719 16.51 -2.95 -4.42
N LEU A 720 17.79 -3.19 -4.72
CA LEU A 720 18.90 -2.70 -3.91
C LEU A 720 18.90 -1.16 -3.89
N THR A 721 19.25 -0.56 -2.74
CA THR A 721 19.32 0.91 -2.58
C THR A 721 20.74 1.34 -2.24
N GLY A 722 21.20 2.45 -2.81
CA GLY A 722 22.55 2.98 -2.59
C GLY A 722 22.56 4.35 -1.90
N TYR A 723 23.52 4.52 -0.99
CA TYR A 723 23.70 5.71 -0.15
C TYR A 723 25.12 6.25 -0.34
N VAL A 724 25.26 7.57 -0.54
CA VAL A 724 26.56 8.21 -0.75
C VAL A 724 27.16 8.59 0.60
N GLU A 725 28.29 7.97 0.94
CA GLU A 725 28.91 8.12 2.26
C GLU A 725 30.17 9.00 2.23
N PRO A 726 30.48 9.70 3.34
CA PRO A 726 31.82 10.24 3.57
C PRO A 726 32.86 9.13 3.75
N LYS A 727 34.14 9.47 3.61
CA LYS A 727 35.25 8.56 3.93
C LYS A 727 35.57 8.56 5.43
N HIS A 728 35.62 7.40 6.05
CA HIS A 728 35.98 7.21 7.45
C HIS A 728 36.47 5.77 7.71
N PRO A 729 37.23 5.54 8.80
CA PRO A 729 37.74 4.21 9.13
C PRO A 729 36.64 3.19 9.45
N GLY A 730 35.46 3.66 9.90
CA GLY A 730 34.39 2.80 10.40
C GLY A 730 34.82 2.01 11.63
N VAL A 731 33.88 1.30 12.23
CA VAL A 731 34.15 0.32 13.30
C VAL A 731 33.87 -1.11 12.82
N LEU A 732 32.95 -1.26 11.86
CA LEU A 732 32.66 -2.49 11.14
C LEU A 732 33.58 -2.63 9.92
N GLY A 733 33.49 -3.80 9.26
CA GLY A 733 34.16 -4.05 7.99
C GLY A 733 33.56 -3.27 6.82
N THR A 734 33.91 -3.68 5.61
CA THR A 734 33.37 -3.11 4.36
C THR A 734 32.03 -3.72 3.95
N ALA A 735 31.52 -4.66 4.74
CA ALA A 735 30.20 -5.25 4.61
C ALA A 735 29.70 -5.69 5.99
N TYR A 736 28.38 -5.70 6.17
CA TYR A 736 27.72 -6.11 7.39
C TYR A 736 26.43 -6.88 7.04
N SER A 737 26.16 -7.97 7.75
CA SER A 737 24.90 -8.71 7.65
C SER A 737 24.22 -8.63 9.00
N PHE A 738 23.00 -8.10 9.04
CA PHE A 738 22.25 -8.06 10.29
C PHE A 738 21.67 -9.43 10.63
N GLY A 739 21.40 -10.28 9.64
CA GLY A 739 20.82 -11.58 9.91
C GLY A 739 20.97 -12.57 8.77
N ASN A 740 20.75 -13.83 9.10
CA ASN A 740 20.73 -14.93 8.15
C ASN A 740 19.63 -15.93 8.53
N VAL A 741 19.19 -16.67 7.53
CA VAL A 741 18.16 -17.70 7.64
C VAL A 741 18.74 -19.04 7.18
N SER A 742 18.33 -20.14 7.81
CA SER A 742 18.80 -21.47 7.42
C SER A 742 18.19 -21.97 6.11
N HIS A 743 17.04 -21.45 5.70
CA HIS A 743 16.34 -21.88 4.48
C HIS A 743 15.65 -20.69 3.78
N PRO A 744 15.79 -20.52 2.45
CA PRO A 744 15.23 -19.37 1.70
C PRO A 744 13.72 -19.46 1.43
N GLN A 745 13.06 -20.51 1.92
CA GLN A 745 11.63 -20.78 1.73
C GLN A 745 10.73 -20.07 2.74
N VAL A 746 11.27 -19.79 3.92
CA VAL A 746 10.56 -19.04 4.95
C VAL A 746 10.84 -17.56 4.73
N VAL A 747 9.80 -16.85 4.33
CA VAL A 747 9.82 -15.43 4.06
C VAL A 747 9.75 -14.65 5.38
N LEU A 748 10.71 -13.75 5.60
CA LEU A 748 10.58 -12.70 6.61
C LEU A 748 9.61 -11.65 6.07
N ARG A 749 8.39 -11.59 6.61
CA ARG A 749 7.30 -10.68 6.17
C ARG A 749 7.32 -9.34 6.87
N ALA A 750 7.82 -9.28 8.11
CA ALA A 750 7.99 -8.05 8.87
C ALA A 750 9.15 -8.18 9.86
N MET A 751 9.86 -7.08 10.08
CA MET A 751 10.82 -6.90 11.17
C MET A 751 10.71 -5.44 11.64
N LYS A 752 10.07 -5.25 12.79
CA LYS A 752 9.78 -3.93 13.38
C LYS A 752 9.95 -3.99 14.90
N PHE A 753 9.98 -2.85 15.57
CA PHE A 753 9.77 -2.85 17.02
C PHE A 753 8.30 -3.15 17.36
N ALA A 754 8.08 -3.82 18.49
CA ALA A 754 6.76 -3.98 19.08
C ALA A 754 6.08 -2.62 19.29
N GLU A 755 4.76 -2.57 19.18
CA GLU A 755 4.00 -1.35 19.46
C GLU A 755 4.19 -0.92 20.92
N ASP A 756 4.24 -1.89 21.83
CA ASP A 756 4.56 -1.68 23.25
C ASP A 756 5.90 -2.34 23.61
N GLY A 757 6.80 -1.57 24.22
CA GLY A 757 8.13 -2.05 24.64
C GLY A 757 9.24 -1.91 23.59
N ASP A 758 10.35 -2.61 23.85
CA ASP A 758 11.63 -2.54 23.13
C ASP A 758 11.97 -3.84 22.36
N GLU A 759 11.05 -4.81 22.34
CA GLU A 759 11.25 -6.07 21.63
C GLU A 759 11.12 -5.88 20.12
N ILE A 760 11.83 -6.72 19.35
CA ILE A 760 11.73 -6.77 17.90
C ILE A 760 10.69 -7.83 17.52
N VAL A 761 9.63 -7.41 16.85
CA VAL A 761 8.62 -8.30 16.27
C VAL A 761 9.08 -8.76 14.90
N VAL A 762 9.24 -10.07 14.73
CA VAL A 762 9.47 -10.72 13.43
C VAL A 762 8.25 -11.54 13.02
N ARG A 763 7.84 -11.44 11.76
CA ARG A 763 6.79 -12.27 11.18
C ARG A 763 7.36 -13.12 10.07
N LEU A 764 7.17 -14.42 10.17
CA LEU A 764 7.69 -15.43 9.25
C LEU A 764 6.53 -16.16 8.59
N ASN A 765 6.70 -16.54 7.32
CA ASN A 765 5.72 -17.31 6.57
C ASN A 765 6.43 -18.31 5.64
N GLU A 766 6.01 -19.57 5.70
CA GLU A 766 6.43 -20.59 4.74
C GLU A 766 5.85 -20.26 3.35
N GLY A 767 6.70 -20.13 2.32
CA GLY A 767 6.33 -19.55 1.03
C GLY A 767 6.22 -20.52 -0.16
N ALA A 768 6.53 -21.80 -0.02
CA ALA A 768 6.58 -22.79 -1.10
C ALA A 768 5.62 -23.98 -0.92
N GLY A 769 4.82 -24.02 0.14
CA GLY A 769 3.79 -25.04 0.33
C GLY A 769 4.35 -26.40 0.75
N THR A 770 5.56 -26.45 1.30
CA THR A 770 6.17 -27.67 1.83
C THR A 770 6.70 -27.44 3.26
N PRO A 771 6.71 -28.47 4.14
CA PRO A 771 7.17 -28.30 5.51
C PRO A 771 8.65 -27.89 5.58
N VAL A 772 9.00 -27.10 6.59
CA VAL A 772 10.38 -26.75 6.92
C VAL A 772 10.64 -27.08 8.39
N GLU A 773 11.51 -28.05 8.63
CA GLU A 773 11.92 -28.45 9.98
C GLU A 773 13.20 -27.73 10.40
N HIS A 774 13.30 -27.38 11.68
CA HIS A 774 14.46 -26.76 12.30
C HIS A 774 14.91 -25.48 11.59
N TYR A 775 13.95 -24.67 11.13
CA TYR A 775 14.25 -23.36 10.59
C TYR A 775 14.93 -22.52 11.69
N ALA A 776 16.04 -21.89 11.33
CA ALA A 776 16.83 -21.06 12.23
C ALA A 776 16.93 -19.64 11.66
N LEU A 777 16.52 -18.66 12.47
CA LEU A 777 16.71 -17.23 12.20
C LEU A 777 17.71 -16.67 13.21
N ARG A 778 18.78 -16.08 12.71
CA ARG A 778 19.73 -15.31 13.53
C ARG A 778 19.69 -13.84 13.15
N LEU A 779 19.58 -12.97 14.14
CA LEU A 779 19.64 -11.51 14.00
C LEU A 779 20.70 -10.93 14.95
N GLY A 780 21.33 -9.83 14.54
CA GLY A 780 22.36 -9.12 15.29
C GLY A 780 23.50 -10.04 15.75
N ALA A 781 23.90 -9.89 17.01
CA ALA A 781 24.90 -10.75 17.65
C ALA A 781 24.32 -12.13 18.03
N GLY A 782 23.00 -12.26 18.05
CA GLY A 782 22.25 -13.47 18.37
C GLY A 782 20.93 -13.13 19.06
N VAL A 783 19.94 -13.99 18.94
CA VAL A 783 18.69 -13.93 19.71
C VAL A 783 19.00 -14.37 21.14
N ALA A 784 18.66 -13.53 22.12
CA ALA A 784 18.81 -13.84 23.55
C ALA A 784 17.55 -14.52 24.08
N GLU A 785 16.40 -13.94 23.80
CA GLU A 785 15.09 -14.40 24.25
C GLU A 785 14.10 -14.28 23.11
N ALA A 786 13.14 -15.20 23.07
CA ALA A 786 12.05 -15.19 22.12
C ALA A 786 10.76 -15.71 22.75
N ARG A 787 9.63 -15.13 22.33
CA ARG A 787 8.29 -15.62 22.64
C ARG A 787 7.42 -15.53 21.39
N GLU A 788 6.51 -16.48 21.22
CA GLU A 788 5.59 -16.50 20.09
C GLU A 788 4.43 -15.53 20.35
N LEU A 789 4.01 -14.85 19.28
CA LEU A 789 2.97 -13.84 19.25
C LEU A 789 1.89 -14.20 18.24
N PHE A 790 0.71 -13.63 18.45
CA PHE A 790 -0.23 -13.37 17.36
C PHE A 790 0.18 -12.13 16.56
N ALA A 791 -0.44 -11.92 15.40
CA ALA A 791 -0.23 -10.71 14.59
C ALA A 791 -0.60 -9.41 15.31
N SER A 792 -1.51 -9.50 16.28
CA SER A 792 -1.95 -8.44 17.18
C SER A 792 -0.94 -8.13 18.29
N GLU A 793 0.21 -8.82 18.32
CA GLU A 793 1.28 -8.71 19.32
C GLU A 793 0.91 -9.21 20.72
N GLU A 794 -0.23 -9.88 20.85
CA GLU A 794 -0.60 -10.64 22.04
C GLU A 794 0.26 -11.90 22.17
N GLU A 795 0.63 -12.25 23.40
CA GLU A 795 1.40 -13.46 23.68
C GLU A 795 0.61 -14.72 23.30
N LYS A 796 1.26 -15.59 22.53
CA LYS A 796 0.72 -16.89 22.12
C LYS A 796 1.37 -18.04 22.89
N GLY A 797 2.65 -17.91 23.24
CA GLY A 797 3.36 -18.91 24.03
C GLY A 797 4.88 -18.78 23.98
N PRO A 798 5.62 -19.74 24.57
CA PRO A 798 7.08 -19.74 24.55
C PRO A 798 7.63 -20.01 23.15
N ALA A 799 8.85 -19.54 22.87
CA ALA A 799 9.61 -19.88 21.66
C ALA A 799 10.99 -20.43 22.00
N THR A 800 11.57 -21.18 21.07
CA THR A 800 12.87 -21.85 21.28
C THR A 800 14.01 -20.98 20.76
N VAL A 801 14.96 -20.68 21.64
CA VAL A 801 16.25 -20.08 21.27
C VAL A 801 17.35 -21.11 21.48
N LYS A 802 18.15 -21.35 20.45
CA LYS A 802 19.30 -22.26 20.50
C LYS A 802 20.48 -21.64 19.76
N ASP A 803 21.64 -21.61 20.42
CA ASP A 803 22.90 -21.10 19.86
C ASP A 803 22.78 -19.67 19.26
N GLY A 804 21.96 -18.83 19.88
CA GLY A 804 21.71 -17.46 19.42
C GLY A 804 20.76 -17.35 18.22
N CYS A 805 20.02 -18.41 17.89
CA CYS A 805 19.01 -18.44 16.83
C CYS A 805 17.63 -18.70 17.40
N LEU A 806 16.60 -18.03 16.86
CA LEU A 806 15.23 -18.51 16.96
C LEU A 806 15.12 -19.81 16.13
N VAL A 807 14.69 -20.91 16.75
CA VAL A 807 14.53 -22.21 16.08
C VAL A 807 13.08 -22.65 16.11
N THR A 808 12.53 -23.00 14.95
CA THR A 808 11.11 -23.32 14.82
C THR A 808 10.82 -24.16 13.58
N ASP A 809 9.69 -24.87 13.58
CA ASP A 809 9.20 -25.63 12.42
C ASP A 809 8.02 -24.90 11.76
N PHE A 810 7.82 -25.18 10.47
CA PHE A 810 6.70 -24.68 9.67
C PHE A 810 5.98 -25.81 8.93
N THR A 811 4.65 -25.82 9.03
CA THR A 811 3.79 -26.55 8.08
C THR A 811 3.60 -25.72 6.80
N PRO A 812 3.08 -26.33 5.70
CA PRO A 812 2.82 -25.61 4.46
C PRO A 812 2.04 -24.31 4.68
N TYR A 813 2.55 -23.22 4.12
CA TYR A 813 2.02 -21.85 4.18
C TYR A 813 1.86 -21.24 5.58
N GLN A 814 2.35 -21.90 6.63
CA GLN A 814 2.14 -21.46 8.01
C GLN A 814 2.77 -20.09 8.27
N ILE A 815 2.07 -19.31 9.09
CA ILE A 815 2.51 -17.99 9.57
C ILE A 815 2.89 -18.11 11.04
N ARG A 816 4.01 -17.53 11.44
CA ARG A 816 4.42 -17.43 12.85
C ARG A 816 4.99 -16.04 13.13
N THR A 817 4.67 -15.48 14.29
CA THR A 817 5.18 -14.18 14.73
C THR A 817 5.90 -14.36 16.06
N PHE A 818 7.01 -13.67 16.25
CA PHE A 818 7.82 -13.75 17.47
C PHE A 818 8.23 -12.36 17.93
N ALA A 819 8.20 -12.11 19.23
CA ALA A 819 8.95 -11.02 19.85
C ALA A 819 10.33 -11.54 20.24
N LEU A 820 11.36 -10.78 19.89
CA LEU A 820 12.76 -11.12 20.10
C LEU A 820 13.42 -10.03 20.95
N ARG A 821 14.22 -10.46 21.94
CA ARG A 821 15.28 -9.64 22.52
C ARG A 821 16.60 -10.15 21.98
N LEU A 822 17.40 -9.25 21.42
CA LEU A 822 18.71 -9.60 20.87
C LEU A 822 19.80 -9.45 21.93
N GLN A 823 20.86 -10.22 21.79
CA GLN A 823 22.11 -9.98 22.49
C GLN A 823 22.63 -8.58 22.14
N PRO A 824 23.24 -7.83 23.08
CA PRO A 824 23.76 -6.50 22.79
C PRO A 824 24.72 -6.49 21.60
N ALA A 825 24.66 -5.41 20.82
CA ALA A 825 25.57 -5.23 19.70
C ALA A 825 27.03 -5.19 20.20
N ALA A 826 27.90 -5.97 19.57
CA ALA A 826 29.33 -6.00 19.90
C ALA A 826 30.02 -4.65 19.61
N GLN A 827 29.45 -3.87 18.70
CA GLN A 827 29.86 -2.51 18.39
C GLN A 827 28.62 -1.63 18.36
N VAL A 828 28.68 -0.49 19.02
CA VAL A 828 27.58 0.47 19.10
C VAL A 828 28.07 1.78 18.49
N GLY A 829 27.30 2.30 17.55
CA GLY A 829 27.44 3.63 17.00
C GLY A 829 26.92 4.71 17.95
N HIS A 830 26.86 5.92 17.45
CA HIS A 830 26.20 7.02 18.14
C HIS A 830 25.31 7.76 17.16
N ALA A 831 24.03 7.86 17.52
CA ALA A 831 23.07 8.63 16.76
C ALA A 831 23.53 10.08 16.61
N ALA A 832 23.18 10.67 15.47
CA ALA A 832 23.45 12.08 15.21
C ALA A 832 22.92 12.95 16.35
N LYS A 833 23.75 13.86 16.87
CA LYS A 833 23.29 14.82 17.86
C LYS A 833 22.44 15.88 17.16
N ALA A 834 21.17 15.92 17.52
CA ALA A 834 20.22 16.95 17.12
C ALA A 834 19.97 17.89 18.30
N THR A 835 20.12 19.20 18.12
CA THR A 835 19.76 20.19 19.13
C THR A 835 18.78 21.20 18.56
N PRO A 836 17.58 21.35 19.13
CA PRO A 836 16.67 22.41 18.74
C PRO A 836 17.32 23.79 18.88
N LEU A 837 17.05 24.66 17.92
CA LEU A 837 17.50 26.05 17.88
C LEU A 837 16.33 26.96 18.22
N THR A 838 16.49 27.82 19.23
CA THR A 838 15.49 28.82 19.57
C THR A 838 15.43 29.89 18.47
N LEU A 839 14.23 30.08 17.90
CA LEU A 839 13.97 31.09 16.89
C LEU A 839 13.25 32.31 17.49
N PRO A 840 13.50 33.53 16.99
CA PRO A 840 12.82 34.74 17.45
C PRO A 840 11.42 34.85 16.80
N MET A 841 10.48 34.00 17.23
CA MET A 841 9.12 33.91 16.67
C MET A 841 8.42 35.28 16.66
N ASN A 842 7.69 35.59 15.58
CA ASN A 842 7.08 36.90 15.36
C ASN A 842 5.65 36.87 14.79
N VAL A 843 5.10 35.69 14.48
CA VAL A 843 3.72 35.51 14.01
C VAL A 843 3.05 34.32 14.71
N GLN A 844 1.73 34.39 14.90
CA GLN A 844 0.93 33.26 15.36
C GLN A 844 0.46 32.42 14.16
N LEU A 845 0.89 31.16 14.12
CA LEU A 845 0.51 30.15 13.12
C LEU A 845 -0.19 28.96 13.75
N ILE A 846 0.04 28.65 15.02
CA ILE A 846 -0.65 27.60 15.77
C ILE A 846 -1.70 28.26 16.68
N THR A 847 -2.94 27.78 16.64
CA THR A 847 -4.09 28.37 17.36
C THR A 847 -4.92 27.27 18.02
N LYS A 848 -5.56 27.59 19.15
CA LYS A 848 -6.56 26.70 19.77
C LYS A 848 -7.89 26.83 19.02
N GLN A 849 -8.72 25.79 19.07
CA GLN A 849 -10.07 25.86 18.49
C GLN A 849 -10.86 27.05 19.08
N GLY A 850 -11.48 27.85 18.21
CA GLY A 850 -12.21 29.07 18.56
C GLY A 850 -11.34 30.32 18.80
N GLU A 851 -10.01 30.21 18.76
CA GLU A 851 -9.09 31.35 18.85
C GLU A 851 -8.97 32.08 17.50
N GLN A 852 -9.05 33.41 17.50
CA GLN A 852 -8.83 34.20 16.27
C GLN A 852 -7.37 34.17 15.86
N GLY A 853 -7.10 33.78 14.61
CA GLY A 853 -5.75 33.66 14.07
C GLY A 853 -5.26 34.92 13.36
N GLU A 854 -3.94 35.12 13.33
CA GLU A 854 -3.28 36.21 12.58
C GLU A 854 -3.14 35.92 11.08
N LEU A 855 -3.38 34.67 10.67
CA LEU A 855 -3.21 34.17 9.32
C LEU A 855 -4.55 33.64 8.78
N PRO A 856 -4.74 33.60 7.44
CA PRO A 856 -5.96 33.03 6.85
C PRO A 856 -6.21 31.58 7.25
N LEU A 857 -5.14 30.80 7.42
CA LEU A 857 -5.15 29.43 7.91
C LEU A 857 -4.08 29.27 8.98
N SER A 858 -4.42 28.54 10.03
CA SER A 858 -3.53 28.20 11.14
C SER A 858 -3.58 26.70 11.48
N ILE A 859 -2.51 26.20 12.10
CA ILE A 859 -2.39 24.81 12.53
C ILE A 859 -3.16 24.65 13.86
N PRO A 860 -4.05 23.65 13.98
CA PRO A 860 -4.72 23.35 15.25
C PRO A 860 -3.73 22.87 16.32
N ALA A 861 -3.73 23.54 17.48
CA ALA A 861 -2.78 23.27 18.57
C ALA A 861 -2.92 21.86 19.16
N GLU A 862 -4.10 21.27 19.09
CA GLU A 862 -4.45 19.92 19.50
C GLU A 862 -3.94 18.83 18.53
N ARG A 863 -3.53 19.21 17.31
CA ARG A 863 -3.03 18.29 16.29
C ARG A 863 -1.52 18.21 16.22
N ILE A 864 -0.82 19.26 16.63
CA ILE A 864 0.65 19.29 16.65
C ILE A 864 1.18 19.02 18.06
N GLY A 865 2.14 18.09 18.18
CA GLY A 865 2.83 17.82 19.44
C GLY A 865 3.82 18.93 19.84
N ASP A 866 4.40 18.84 21.03
CA ASP A 866 5.47 19.77 21.47
C ASP A 866 6.80 19.48 20.74
N GLN A 867 6.90 18.31 20.13
CA GLN A 867 7.97 17.92 19.23
C GLN A 867 7.37 17.22 18.00
N VAL A 868 7.96 17.47 16.83
CA VAL A 868 7.72 16.71 15.60
C VAL A 868 9.02 16.05 15.19
N THR A 869 9.00 14.74 14.92
CA THR A 869 10.16 14.01 14.41
C THR A 869 9.86 13.48 13.00
N ALA A 870 10.66 13.87 12.02
CA ALA A 870 10.51 13.42 10.64
C ALA A 870 11.87 13.25 9.97
N ALA A 871 12.03 12.18 9.19
CA ALA A 871 13.31 11.77 8.61
C ALA A 871 14.42 11.69 9.68
N GLY A 872 14.06 11.19 10.87
CA GLY A 872 14.92 11.11 12.05
C GLY A 872 15.42 12.43 12.64
N ILE A 873 14.83 13.57 12.26
CA ILE A 873 15.18 14.90 12.80
C ILE A 873 14.07 15.37 13.75
N PRO A 874 14.36 15.60 15.04
CA PRO A 874 13.42 16.18 15.98
C PRO A 874 13.38 17.71 15.85
N PHE A 875 12.18 18.27 15.89
CA PHE A 875 11.90 19.71 15.87
C PHE A 875 11.06 20.07 17.10
N ALA A 876 11.58 20.94 17.96
CA ALA A 876 10.81 21.47 19.08
C ALA A 876 9.81 22.53 18.59
N ILE A 877 8.55 22.38 18.96
CA ILE A 877 7.45 23.23 18.49
C ILE A 877 7.06 24.22 19.58
N ALA A 878 7.14 25.51 19.26
CA ALA A 878 6.54 26.55 20.08
C ALA A 878 5.02 26.56 19.84
N LYS A 879 4.22 26.75 20.89
CA LYS A 879 2.74 26.83 20.78
C LYS A 879 2.14 28.11 21.33
N ASP A 880 2.80 28.73 22.31
CA ASP A 880 2.28 29.92 22.96
C ASP A 880 2.65 31.22 22.23
N GLY A 881 1.77 32.22 22.32
CA GLY A 881 2.00 33.56 21.78
C GLY A 881 2.38 33.56 20.29
N LYS A 882 3.50 34.20 19.95
CA LYS A 882 4.09 34.07 18.61
C LYS A 882 4.83 32.74 18.55
N ASN A 883 4.38 31.85 17.67
CA ASN A 883 4.82 30.46 17.62
C ASN A 883 5.39 30.03 16.26
N ALA A 884 5.50 30.96 15.31
CA ALA A 884 6.26 30.78 14.08
C ALA A 884 7.08 32.04 13.73
N LEU A 885 8.09 31.83 12.89
CA LEU A 885 8.97 32.87 12.39
C LEU A 885 8.64 33.20 10.93
N ARG A 886 8.15 34.41 10.69
CA ARG A 886 8.09 35.04 9.36
C ARG A 886 9.46 35.62 9.01
N LEU A 887 9.97 35.29 7.82
CA LEU A 887 11.32 35.67 7.40
C LEU A 887 11.44 37.18 7.15
N ALA A 888 12.36 37.82 7.88
CA ALA A 888 12.58 39.27 7.87
C ALA A 888 14.08 39.63 7.92
N GLY A 889 14.97 38.74 7.49
CA GLY A 889 16.42 38.99 7.51
C GLY A 889 17.13 38.60 8.81
N GLN A 890 16.55 37.67 9.59
CA GLN A 890 17.11 37.26 10.87
C GLN A 890 18.48 36.57 10.68
N THR A 891 19.40 36.80 11.61
CA THR A 891 20.71 36.14 11.64
C THR A 891 20.72 35.09 12.74
N LEU A 892 21.00 33.84 12.37
CA LEU A 892 21.15 32.71 13.27
C LEU A 892 22.64 32.45 13.51
N THR A 893 23.02 32.27 14.78
CA THR A 893 24.38 31.88 15.17
C THR A 893 24.37 30.42 15.56
N LEU A 894 25.23 29.63 14.93
CA LEU A 894 25.27 28.18 15.13
C LEU A 894 26.40 27.76 16.07
N LYS A 895 26.25 26.61 16.71
CA LYS A 895 27.30 26.01 17.54
C LYS A 895 28.50 25.58 16.69
N LYS A 896 29.65 25.46 17.35
CA LYS A 896 30.93 25.09 16.72
C LYS A 896 30.97 23.65 16.19
N ASP A 897 30.12 22.77 16.72
CA ASP A 897 30.01 21.38 16.28
C ASP A 897 28.93 21.17 15.21
N THR A 898 28.14 22.20 14.88
CA THR A 898 27.10 22.12 13.84
C THR A 898 27.71 21.90 12.46
N ARG A 899 27.08 21.00 11.70
CA ARG A 899 27.44 20.64 10.31
C ARG A 899 26.26 20.81 9.35
N ARG A 900 25.04 20.71 9.86
CA ARG A 900 23.82 21.00 9.12
C ARG A 900 22.84 21.77 9.99
N LEU A 901 22.12 22.71 9.39
CA LEU A 901 20.95 23.36 9.97
C LEU A 901 19.71 22.84 9.24
N ALA A 902 18.82 22.18 9.95
CA ALA A 902 17.52 21.77 9.47
C ALA A 902 16.48 22.83 9.84
N LEU A 903 15.73 23.31 8.86
CA LEU A 903 14.61 24.24 9.05
C LEU A 903 13.32 23.53 8.66
N LEU A 904 12.31 23.58 9.52
CA LEU A 904 10.95 23.14 9.21
C LEU A 904 10.16 24.37 8.74
N LEU A 905 9.96 24.52 7.43
CA LEU A 905 9.39 25.73 6.86
C LEU A 905 8.49 25.49 5.65
N SER A 906 7.76 26.52 5.25
CA SER A 906 6.96 26.56 4.03
C SER A 906 6.72 28.00 3.57
N ALA A 907 6.32 28.16 2.31
CA ALA A 907 5.93 29.44 1.73
C ALA A 907 4.47 29.44 1.23
N ASP A 908 3.91 30.59 0.84
CA ASP A 908 2.57 30.61 0.24
C ASP A 908 2.56 29.95 -1.15
N SER A 909 3.66 30.09 -1.90
CA SER A 909 3.89 29.43 -3.18
C SER A 909 5.33 28.93 -3.32
N ASN A 910 5.54 27.93 -4.19
CA ASN A 910 6.87 27.41 -4.50
C ASN A 910 7.77 28.53 -5.02
N ARG A 911 8.96 28.68 -4.44
CA ARG A 911 9.91 29.75 -4.79
C ARG A 911 11.34 29.35 -4.46
N ILE A 912 12.30 30.05 -5.05
CA ILE A 912 13.72 29.94 -4.70
C ILE A 912 14.08 31.14 -3.84
N LEU A 913 14.65 30.89 -2.66
CA LEU A 913 15.14 31.93 -1.76
C LEU A 913 16.64 31.81 -1.55
N ASP A 914 17.30 32.96 -1.43
CA ASP A 914 18.74 33.07 -1.22
C ASP A 914 19.08 33.14 0.27
N PHE A 915 19.56 32.03 0.83
CA PHE A 915 20.09 31.98 2.19
C PHE A 915 21.56 32.40 2.18
N THR A 916 22.04 33.10 3.21
CA THR A 916 23.48 33.37 3.33
C THR A 916 24.09 32.49 4.42
N VAL A 917 24.98 31.58 4.05
CA VAL A 917 25.68 30.65 4.96
C VAL A 917 27.17 30.96 4.95
N GLY A 918 27.74 31.35 6.09
CA GLY A 918 29.16 31.68 6.19
C GLY A 918 29.60 32.77 5.21
N GLY A 919 28.71 33.72 4.91
CA GLY A 919 28.92 34.80 3.93
C GLY A 919 28.71 34.43 2.46
N LYS A 920 28.33 33.19 2.13
CA LYS A 920 28.03 32.75 0.77
C LYS A 920 26.53 32.60 0.55
N THR A 921 26.05 33.04 -0.61
CA THR A 921 24.67 32.83 -1.03
C THR A 921 24.43 31.37 -1.44
N VAL A 922 23.38 30.76 -0.89
CA VAL A 922 22.91 29.41 -1.16
C VAL A 922 21.45 29.50 -1.59
N PRO A 923 21.14 29.35 -2.90
CA PRO A 923 19.76 29.33 -3.36
C PRO A 923 19.09 28.03 -2.90
N CYS A 924 17.89 28.12 -2.35
CA CYS A 924 17.14 26.99 -1.82
C CYS A 924 15.70 27.03 -2.30
N SER A 925 15.17 25.88 -2.73
CA SER A 925 13.75 25.71 -3.02
C SER A 925 12.96 25.69 -1.72
N VAL A 926 11.95 26.55 -1.62
CA VAL A 926 10.98 26.59 -0.53
C VAL A 926 9.61 26.29 -1.11
N LEU A 927 8.98 25.24 -0.58
CA LEU A 927 7.75 24.67 -1.13
C LEU A 927 6.49 25.28 -0.49
N SER A 928 5.39 25.26 -1.23
CA SER A 928 4.12 25.85 -0.85
C SER A 928 3.45 25.07 0.28
N ARG A 929 2.89 25.81 1.24
CA ARG A 929 2.14 25.27 2.36
C ARG A 929 0.73 24.80 1.99
N THR A 930 0.22 25.16 0.81
CA THR A 930 -1.16 24.84 0.38
C THR A 930 -1.24 24.02 -0.90
N ARG A 931 -0.15 23.92 -1.66
CA ARG A 931 -0.06 23.03 -2.82
C ARG A 931 0.04 21.60 -2.33
N ARG A 932 -0.86 20.71 -2.80
CA ARG A 932 -0.78 19.27 -2.55
C ARG A 932 0.62 18.74 -2.88
N PHE A 933 1.12 17.82 -2.07
CA PHE A 933 2.41 17.19 -2.27
C PHE A 933 2.45 16.37 -3.57
N ALA A 934 1.37 15.65 -3.85
CA ALA A 934 1.25 14.85 -5.07
C ALA A 934 -0.15 14.97 -5.70
N SER A 935 -0.20 14.91 -7.03
CA SER A 935 -1.42 14.59 -7.77
C SER A 935 -1.10 13.67 -8.93
N TRP A 936 -2.14 13.06 -9.48
CA TRP A 936 -2.07 12.27 -10.70
C TRP A 936 -3.12 12.74 -11.70
N ASP A 937 -3.00 12.28 -12.96
CA ASP A 937 -3.88 12.69 -14.04
C ASP A 937 -5.37 12.45 -13.70
N LEU A 938 -6.14 13.54 -13.62
CA LEU A 938 -7.58 13.53 -13.39
C LEU A 938 -8.26 14.45 -14.40
N TYR A 939 -8.68 13.86 -15.53
CA TYR A 939 -9.14 14.59 -16.71
C TYR A 939 -10.22 15.67 -16.46
N ASP A 940 -11.35 15.35 -15.81
CA ASP A 940 -12.47 16.30 -15.57
C ASP A 940 -12.08 17.47 -14.66
N LEU A 941 -10.99 17.30 -13.90
CA LEU A 941 -10.48 18.28 -12.96
C LEU A 941 -9.31 19.08 -13.53
N HIS A 942 -8.91 18.82 -14.78
CA HIS A 942 -7.75 19.41 -15.44
C HIS A 942 -6.46 19.26 -14.63
N GLU A 943 -6.31 18.14 -13.92
CA GLU A 943 -5.09 17.84 -13.17
C GLU A 943 -4.20 16.91 -13.96
N THR A 944 -2.91 17.21 -13.94
CA THR A 944 -1.84 16.36 -14.45
C THR A 944 -1.05 15.77 -13.29
N ALA A 945 -0.30 14.71 -13.57
CA ALA A 945 0.63 14.15 -12.60
C ALA A 945 1.72 15.16 -12.21
N HIS A 946 1.92 15.34 -10.92
CA HIS A 946 3.08 16.04 -10.35
C HIS A 946 3.37 15.50 -8.95
N ILE A 947 4.64 15.54 -8.55
CA ILE A 947 5.08 15.24 -7.19
C ILE A 947 6.10 16.29 -6.79
N GLN A 948 5.90 16.95 -5.65
CA GLN A 948 6.82 17.96 -5.17
C GLN A 948 8.15 17.33 -4.73
N GLU A 949 9.27 17.93 -5.15
CA GLU A 949 10.61 17.51 -4.75
C GLU A 949 11.01 18.17 -3.43
N GLY A 950 10.75 17.48 -2.31
CA GLY A 950 11.15 17.91 -0.98
C GLY A 950 10.85 16.84 0.08
N GLN A 951 11.43 17.01 1.27
CA GLN A 951 11.14 16.14 2.42
C GLN A 951 10.06 16.78 3.28
N LEU A 952 8.90 16.15 3.41
CA LEU A 952 7.86 16.57 4.35
C LEU A 952 8.36 16.39 5.78
N GLY A 953 8.11 17.41 6.61
CA GLY A 953 8.40 17.39 8.04
C GLY A 953 7.14 17.38 8.91
N TYR A 954 6.10 18.12 8.51
CA TYR A 954 4.81 18.14 9.20
C TYR A 954 3.68 18.40 8.22
N VAL A 955 2.53 17.75 8.45
CA VAL A 955 1.30 17.97 7.70
C VAL A 955 0.14 18.05 8.69
N SER A 956 -0.62 19.14 8.65
CA SER A 956 -1.86 19.21 9.43
C SER A 956 -2.99 18.47 8.70
N THR A 957 -3.80 17.72 9.43
CA THR A 957 -4.97 16.99 8.87
C THR A 957 -6.12 17.92 8.50
N HIS A 958 -6.19 19.08 9.15
CA HIS A 958 -7.05 20.22 8.85
C HIS A 958 -6.38 21.53 9.32
N SER A 959 -7.09 22.65 9.21
CA SER A 959 -6.64 23.96 9.65
C SER A 959 -7.75 24.70 10.39
N HIS A 960 -7.41 25.74 11.15
CA HIS A 960 -8.39 26.74 11.58
C HIS A 960 -8.42 27.91 10.60
N ASN A 961 -9.63 28.40 10.30
CA ASN A 961 -9.85 29.69 9.65
C ASN A 961 -9.44 30.84 10.58
N ALA A 962 -9.29 32.05 10.03
CA ALA A 962 -8.95 33.23 10.81
C ALA A 962 -9.96 33.56 11.94
N ASP A 963 -11.22 33.13 11.82
CA ASP A 963 -12.26 33.29 12.83
C ASP A 963 -12.24 32.22 13.93
N GLY A 964 -11.31 31.27 13.88
CA GLY A 964 -11.14 30.18 14.84
C GLY A 964 -11.99 28.94 14.56
N THR A 965 -12.75 28.91 13.46
CA THR A 965 -13.53 27.73 13.04
C THR A 965 -12.69 26.73 12.25
N ASP A 966 -13.04 25.44 12.28
CA ASP A 966 -12.33 24.41 11.53
C ASP A 966 -12.56 24.55 10.01
N ALA A 967 -11.46 24.66 9.26
CA ALA A 967 -11.40 24.42 7.84
C ALA A 967 -11.24 22.91 7.60
N ILE A 968 -12.38 22.21 7.49
CA ILE A 968 -12.45 20.74 7.34
C ILE A 968 -11.52 20.25 6.22
N ALA A 969 -10.67 19.27 6.56
CA ALA A 969 -9.71 18.64 5.67
C ALA A 969 -8.79 19.61 4.89
N LYS A 970 -8.63 20.84 5.37
CA LYS A 970 -7.72 21.81 4.75
C LYS A 970 -6.31 21.62 5.30
N GLU A 971 -5.51 20.83 4.60
CA GLU A 971 -4.14 20.51 5.01
C GLU A 971 -3.17 21.68 4.80
N LEU A 972 -2.18 21.78 5.69
CA LEU A 972 -0.99 22.62 5.52
C LEU A 972 0.28 21.76 5.53
N TYR A 973 1.17 22.03 4.58
CA TYR A 973 2.41 21.27 4.38
C TYR A 973 3.63 22.08 4.86
N PHE A 974 4.49 21.44 5.65
CA PHE A 974 5.78 21.99 6.07
C PHE A 974 6.90 21.01 5.74
N TYR A 975 7.99 21.56 5.23
CA TYR A 975 9.08 20.80 4.62
C TYR A 975 10.38 21.01 5.40
N ILE A 976 11.21 19.99 5.39
CA ILE A 976 12.57 20.03 5.94
C ILE A 976 13.50 20.57 4.85
N LEU A 977 14.03 21.77 5.08
CA LEU A 977 15.14 22.31 4.32
C LEU A 977 16.44 22.09 5.09
N ILE A 978 17.45 21.50 4.43
CA ILE A 978 18.76 21.27 5.01
C ILE A 978 19.77 22.25 4.41
N LEU A 979 20.43 23.03 5.27
CA LEU A 979 21.58 23.85 4.92
C LEU A 979 22.85 23.18 5.45
N ASN A 980 23.82 22.92 4.58
CA ASN A 980 25.16 22.47 4.98
C ASN A 980 25.95 23.68 5.50
N VAL A 981 26.54 23.57 6.69
CA VAL A 981 27.24 24.67 7.38
C VAL A 981 28.59 24.20 7.93
N GLN A 982 29.50 25.14 8.16
CA GLN A 982 30.66 24.92 9.01
C GLN A 982 30.37 25.41 10.42
N GLY A 983 30.93 24.73 11.42
CA GLY A 983 30.64 25.05 12.81
C GLY A 983 31.08 26.46 13.19
N GLY A 984 30.18 27.22 13.81
CA GLY A 984 30.38 28.65 14.11
C GLY A 984 30.01 29.61 12.98
N ASP A 985 29.53 29.10 11.84
CA ASP A 985 28.95 29.94 10.78
C ASP A 985 27.74 30.73 11.28
N THR A 986 27.54 31.91 10.69
CA THR A 986 26.28 32.63 10.73
C THR A 986 25.43 32.24 9.53
N VAL A 987 24.13 32.05 9.76
CA VAL A 987 23.14 31.86 8.71
C VAL A 987 22.20 33.07 8.71
N VAL A 988 22.21 33.85 7.63
CA VAL A 988 21.26 34.95 7.44
C VAL A 988 20.09 34.42 6.61
N LEU A 989 18.91 34.45 7.21
CA LEU A 989 17.66 34.09 6.54
C LEU A 989 17.25 35.22 5.58
N PRO A 990 16.61 34.92 4.44
CA PRO A 990 16.14 35.94 3.50
C PRO A 990 15.05 36.84 4.11
N ARG A 991 14.71 37.93 3.42
CA ARG A 991 13.51 38.72 3.70
C ARG A 991 12.40 38.25 2.78
N ASP A 992 11.40 37.57 3.31
CA ASP A 992 10.25 37.06 2.55
C ASP A 992 9.04 36.93 3.49
N GLU A 993 8.07 37.84 3.32
CA GLU A 993 6.89 37.87 4.20
C GLU A 993 5.98 36.65 4.02
N GLU A 994 6.11 35.94 2.90
CA GLU A 994 5.31 34.78 2.55
C GLU A 994 5.96 33.47 3.00
N THR A 995 7.08 33.49 3.74
CA THR A 995 7.75 32.28 4.26
C THR A 995 7.68 32.22 5.78
N LEU A 996 7.26 31.06 6.29
CA LEU A 996 7.07 30.77 7.70
C LEU A 996 7.95 29.58 8.10
N VAL A 997 8.68 29.72 9.20
CA VAL A 997 9.47 28.66 9.83
C VAL A 997 8.81 28.27 11.14
N LEU A 998 8.48 27.00 11.30
CA LEU A 998 7.92 26.44 12.53
C LEU A 998 9.01 26.18 13.58
N ALA A 999 10.13 25.63 13.13
CA ALA A 999 11.20 25.19 14.02
C ALA A 999 12.52 25.05 13.27
N ALA A 1000 13.62 24.99 14.02
CA ALA A 1000 14.95 24.74 13.49
C ALA A 1000 15.73 23.80 14.42
N THR A 1001 16.60 22.98 13.83
CA THR A 1001 17.42 21.99 14.55
C THR A 1001 18.82 21.97 13.99
N GLU A 1002 19.82 22.08 14.88
CA GLU A 1002 21.23 21.92 14.58
C GLU A 1002 21.63 20.45 14.61
N LEU A 1003 22.31 19.99 13.56
CA LEU A 1003 22.81 18.61 13.42
C LEU A 1003 24.34 18.62 13.33
N ASN A 1004 25.00 17.72 14.05
CA ASN A 1004 26.46 17.60 14.04
C ASN A 1004 27.04 16.62 13.00
N THR A 1005 26.18 15.97 12.21
CA THR A 1005 26.58 14.98 11.20
C THR A 1005 26.52 15.54 9.79
N VAL A 1006 27.23 14.91 8.86
CA VAL A 1006 27.10 15.18 7.41
C VAL A 1006 25.88 14.46 6.83
N ALA A 1007 25.38 14.92 5.69
CA ALA A 1007 24.27 14.27 5.00
C ALA A 1007 24.72 12.98 4.33
N VAL A 1008 23.89 11.94 4.43
CA VAL A 1008 24.04 10.68 3.70
C VAL A 1008 22.81 10.52 2.80
N PRO A 1009 22.85 11.05 1.57
CA PRO A 1009 21.69 10.98 0.68
C PRO A 1009 21.53 9.57 0.09
N CYS A 1010 20.28 9.11 -0.01
CA CYS A 1010 19.93 8.00 -0.88
C CYS A 1010 20.05 8.45 -2.33
N ALA A 1011 20.94 7.81 -3.10
CA ALA A 1011 21.13 8.09 -4.52
C ALA A 1011 20.20 7.22 -5.40
N THR A 1012 19.56 6.19 -4.84
CA THR A 1012 18.58 5.39 -5.58
C THR A 1012 17.21 6.08 -5.59
N PRO A 1013 16.55 6.25 -6.76
CA PRO A 1013 15.17 6.71 -6.81
C PRO A 1013 14.23 5.75 -6.08
N LEU A 1014 13.53 6.25 -5.06
CA LEU A 1014 12.72 5.43 -4.16
C LEU A 1014 11.23 5.39 -4.50
N TYR A 1015 10.71 6.28 -5.33
CA TYR A 1015 9.32 6.26 -5.79
C TYR A 1015 9.20 7.09 -7.08
N ASP A 1016 8.02 7.12 -7.69
CA ASP A 1016 7.81 7.85 -8.93
C ASP A 1016 8.21 9.33 -8.77
N ARG A 1017 8.89 9.88 -9.79
CA ARG A 1017 9.09 11.32 -9.95
C ARG A 1017 8.41 11.76 -11.24
N VAL A 1018 7.77 12.92 -11.18
CA VAL A 1018 7.07 13.54 -12.31
C VAL A 1018 7.15 15.06 -12.14
N GLU A 1019 7.77 15.73 -13.10
CA GLU A 1019 7.77 17.19 -13.21
C GLU A 1019 6.39 17.73 -13.59
N ASP A 1020 6.18 19.04 -13.43
CA ASP A 1020 4.91 19.69 -13.79
C ASP A 1020 4.63 19.55 -15.30
N ARG A 1021 3.71 18.64 -15.64
CA ARG A 1021 3.32 18.34 -17.03
C ARG A 1021 2.19 19.27 -17.49
N PRO A 1022 2.23 19.77 -18.75
CA PRO A 1022 1.10 20.50 -19.32
C PRO A 1022 -0.08 19.56 -19.55
N PHE A 1023 -1.30 20.09 -19.39
CA PHE A 1023 -2.51 19.37 -19.80
C PHE A 1023 -2.71 19.50 -21.31
N ASP A 1024 -2.25 18.51 -22.07
CA ASP A 1024 -2.20 18.54 -23.54
C ASP A 1024 -3.14 17.53 -24.21
N TYR A 1025 -4.00 16.87 -23.43
CA TYR A 1025 -4.98 15.92 -23.95
C TYR A 1025 -6.31 16.60 -24.31
N THR A 1026 -6.76 16.41 -25.55
CA THR A 1026 -8.05 16.93 -26.04
C THR A 1026 -8.95 15.80 -26.54
N MET A 1027 -10.19 15.76 -26.07
CA MET A 1027 -11.20 14.84 -26.60
C MET A 1027 -11.53 15.12 -28.06
N ARG A 1028 -11.69 14.05 -28.84
CA ARG A 1028 -12.27 14.12 -30.19
C ARG A 1028 -13.69 14.69 -30.12
N LEU A 1029 -14.13 15.36 -31.18
CA LEU A 1029 -15.42 16.07 -31.21
C LEU A 1029 -16.60 15.16 -30.81
N GLY A 1030 -16.65 13.93 -31.31
CA GLY A 1030 -17.73 12.98 -30.98
C GLY A 1030 -17.77 12.62 -29.48
N ASP A 1031 -16.62 12.31 -28.89
CA ASP A 1031 -16.51 12.02 -27.47
C ASP A 1031 -16.79 13.26 -26.62
N LYS A 1032 -16.32 14.43 -27.05
CA LYS A 1032 -16.59 15.72 -26.39
C LYS A 1032 -18.07 16.03 -26.38
N LEU A 1033 -18.77 15.84 -27.49
CA LEU A 1033 -20.23 16.02 -27.57
C LEU A 1033 -20.96 15.05 -26.66
N ARG A 1034 -20.54 13.79 -26.58
CA ARG A 1034 -21.11 12.81 -25.65
C ARG A 1034 -20.88 13.22 -24.20
N TYR A 1035 -19.65 13.62 -23.86
CA TYR A 1035 -19.30 14.11 -22.53
C TYR A 1035 -20.13 15.33 -22.13
N LEU A 1036 -20.19 16.36 -22.98
CA LEU A 1036 -21.00 17.55 -22.76
C LEU A 1036 -22.48 17.18 -22.57
N ARG A 1037 -23.02 16.31 -23.45
CA ARG A 1037 -24.40 15.82 -23.34
C ARG A 1037 -24.69 15.16 -21.99
N MET A 1038 -23.76 14.35 -21.48
CA MET A 1038 -23.90 13.69 -20.18
C MET A 1038 -23.74 14.66 -19.00
N LYS A 1039 -22.95 15.73 -19.16
CA LYS A 1039 -22.73 16.79 -18.16
C LYS A 1039 -23.78 17.89 -18.14
N LEU A 1040 -24.57 18.07 -19.21
CA LEU A 1040 -25.64 19.08 -19.30
C LEU A 1040 -26.49 19.20 -18.03
N PRO A 1041 -26.96 18.11 -17.39
CA PRO A 1041 -27.78 18.20 -16.16
C PRO A 1041 -27.05 18.87 -14.99
N TRP A 1042 -25.73 18.74 -14.95
CA TRP A 1042 -24.88 19.30 -13.91
C TRP A 1042 -24.56 20.77 -14.18
N TYR A 1043 -24.32 21.13 -15.44
CA TYR A 1043 -24.14 22.53 -15.83
C TYR A 1043 -25.41 23.37 -15.65
N MET A 1044 -26.59 22.76 -15.76
CA MET A 1044 -27.87 23.47 -15.58
C MET A 1044 -28.30 23.65 -14.12
N GLY A 1045 -27.56 23.10 -13.14
CA GLY A 1045 -27.92 23.18 -11.71
C GLY A 1045 -29.23 22.49 -11.31
N ASP A 1046 -29.96 21.89 -12.26
CA ASP A 1046 -31.31 21.36 -12.08
C ASP A 1046 -31.33 19.83 -12.29
N LYS A 1047 -30.66 19.11 -11.39
CA LYS A 1047 -30.61 17.64 -11.39
C LYS A 1047 -32.01 17.03 -11.28
N GLY A 1048 -32.88 17.62 -10.47
CA GLY A 1048 -34.23 17.14 -10.20
C GLY A 1048 -35.13 17.14 -11.44
N ARG A 1049 -35.19 18.25 -12.18
CA ARG A 1049 -36.02 18.31 -13.40
C ARG A 1049 -35.45 17.46 -14.53
N TYR A 1050 -34.13 17.41 -14.71
CA TYR A 1050 -33.55 16.61 -15.79
C TYR A 1050 -33.90 15.12 -15.68
N PHE A 1051 -33.74 14.52 -14.49
CA PHE A 1051 -34.11 13.12 -14.30
C PHE A 1051 -35.62 12.89 -14.43
N SER A 1052 -36.45 13.84 -13.99
CA SER A 1052 -37.91 13.77 -14.21
C SER A 1052 -38.28 13.83 -15.70
N CYS A 1053 -37.57 14.61 -16.52
CA CYS A 1053 -37.80 14.74 -17.96
C CYS A 1053 -37.22 13.57 -18.76
N TYR A 1054 -36.06 13.04 -18.39
CA TYR A 1054 -35.44 11.88 -19.03
C TYR A 1054 -36.27 10.60 -18.82
N ASN A 1055 -36.85 10.44 -17.63
CA ASN A 1055 -37.73 9.30 -17.32
C ASN A 1055 -39.14 9.42 -17.94
N ARG A 1056 -39.60 10.63 -18.26
CA ARG A 1056 -40.86 10.86 -19.01
C ARG A 1056 -40.80 10.44 -20.49
N GLY A 1057 -39.66 9.94 -20.97
CA GLY A 1057 -39.53 9.30 -22.30
C GLY A 1057 -40.02 7.85 -22.38
N ARG A 1058 -40.57 7.29 -21.29
CA ARG A 1058 -41.16 5.93 -21.26
C ARG A 1058 -42.66 5.89 -20.98
N GLU A 1059 -43.32 7.05 -20.91
CA GLU A 1059 -44.78 7.15 -20.92
C GLU A 1059 -45.22 7.91 -22.16
N ARG A 1060 -45.25 7.20 -23.29
CA ARG A 1060 -46.08 7.53 -24.45
C ARG A 1060 -46.56 6.23 -25.08
N GLU A 1061 -47.54 5.60 -24.42
CA GLU A 1061 -48.88 5.28 -24.92
C GLU A 1061 -49.75 4.80 -23.76
#